data_AF-A0A915HH40-F1
#
_entry.id   AF-A0A915HH40-F1
#
_cell.length_a   1.000
_cell.length_b   1.000
_cell.length_c   1.000
_cell.angle_alpha   90.00
_cell.angle_beta   90.00
_cell.angle_gamma   90.00
#
_symmetry.space_group_name_H-M   'P 1'
#
loop_
_entity.id
_entity.type
_entity.pdbx_description
1 polymer ?
#
loop_
_entity_poly.entity_id
_entity_poly.type
_entity_poly.pdbx_seq_one_letter_code
_entity_poly.pdbx_strand_id
1 'polypeptide(L)'
;MKPGSVVVDLAAEAGGNIETIKPGEVYVNENGVCHVGYTDFPSRLPTQSSTLYGNNISKFLLSVGEKDHFYINLEDEVTRGSIILHEGRLLWPPPQPKEQAVAAPPPSTAPAKKAEPPKVDYFMETLKSAGVYTTGLCTIVGLGIVSPNAAFSTMLTTFGLSGIVGYHTVWGVTPALHSPLMSVTNAISADPPEYNYLYGIPAALFLAAYGYGAVNGCGQVHSLAYLGSSLACVGALAGLSSQKTCRIGNTLGMIGVSGGIVSTLGYLAPSTEVLVQMLTCMGLGGTIGLAIAKRIEVTDLPQLVAAFHSFVGLAAVLTCFSSYLHDFPHFATDPAANVIKTALFLGTYIGGVTFTGSLIAFGKLQGILDSASLLLPGRHALNTGLLLANVGAMAYYMMTNDLITGLSMLGITASLSSVMGVTLTMAIGGADMPVVITVLNSYSGWALCAEGFMMNNNLLTIVGALIGSSGAILSYIMCKAMNRSLPNVILGGYGTSSTGGGKAKEVKGVHTEFNVDQAVEALTGAKNVIITPGYGLCAARAQYPVAEMVKILGKNGVNVRFGIHPVAGRMPGQLNVLLAEAGVPYDIVLEMDEINADFDRTDVVLVIGANDTVNSAAEDDPNSIIAGMPVLRVWKSNQVIVMKRTMGVGYAAVDNPIFYNPNTAMLLGDAKKMCDALLTKIKQTYEQGGAETTTVPKAAVGA
;
A
#
# COMPACT_ATOMS: atom_id res chain seq x y z
N MET A 1 1.63 -51.36 38.12
CA MET A 1 2.71 -50.56 37.49
C MET A 1 4.05 -51.24 37.74
N LYS A 2 5.14 -50.87 37.05
CA LYS A 2 6.46 -51.45 37.33
C LYS A 2 6.94 -51.02 38.73
N PRO A 3 7.63 -51.88 39.50
CA PRO A 3 8.30 -51.45 40.73
C PRO A 3 9.22 -50.24 40.46
N GLY A 4 9.17 -49.24 41.33
CA GLY A 4 9.84 -47.94 41.17
C GLY A 4 8.99 -46.87 40.47
N SER A 5 7.76 -47.19 40.03
CA SER A 5 6.86 -46.17 39.48
C SER A 5 6.40 -45.19 40.57
N VAL A 6 6.12 -43.94 40.17
CA VAL A 6 5.55 -42.90 41.04
C VAL A 6 4.15 -42.57 40.56
N VAL A 7 3.20 -42.48 41.49
CA VAL A 7 1.83 -42.07 41.22
C VAL A 7 1.48 -40.90 42.11
N VAL A 8 0.96 -39.84 41.51
CA VAL A 8 0.58 -38.60 42.19
C VAL A 8 -0.92 -38.43 42.07
N ASP A 9 -1.60 -38.26 43.20
CA ASP A 9 -3.03 -38.00 43.24
C ASP A 9 -3.29 -36.57 43.74
N LEU A 10 -3.70 -35.71 42.82
CA LEU A 10 -4.02 -34.31 43.13
C LEU A 10 -5.38 -34.14 43.82
N ALA A 11 -6.21 -35.20 43.87
CA ALA A 11 -7.54 -35.15 44.48
C ALA A 11 -7.58 -35.77 45.89
N ALA A 12 -6.41 -36.02 46.51
CA ALA A 12 -6.32 -36.70 47.80
C ALA A 12 -7.11 -36.01 48.93
N GLU A 13 -7.33 -34.69 48.86
CA GLU A 13 -8.13 -33.93 49.82
C GLU A 13 -9.63 -34.28 49.75
N ALA A 14 -10.15 -34.56 48.56
CA ALA A 14 -11.58 -34.81 48.30
C ALA A 14 -11.92 -36.31 48.18
N GLY A 15 -11.12 -37.18 48.80
CA GLY A 15 -11.29 -38.63 48.79
C GLY A 15 -10.34 -39.40 47.86
N GLY A 16 -9.68 -38.72 46.91
CA GLY A 16 -8.70 -39.33 46.00
C GLY A 16 -9.29 -40.14 44.84
N ASN A 17 -8.52 -40.28 43.77
CA ASN A 17 -8.85 -41.10 42.60
C ASN A 17 -8.31 -42.53 42.70
N ILE A 18 -7.44 -42.79 43.68
CA ILE A 18 -6.72 -44.06 43.83
C ILE A 18 -7.12 -44.69 45.15
N GLU A 19 -7.66 -45.91 45.12
CA GLU A 19 -8.15 -46.64 46.31
C GLU A 19 -7.10 -46.78 47.42
N THR A 20 -5.82 -46.82 47.05
CA THR A 20 -4.70 -46.96 47.98
C THR A 20 -3.98 -45.64 48.28
N ILE A 21 -4.49 -44.48 47.85
CA ILE A 21 -3.87 -43.20 48.26
C ILE A 21 -4.11 -42.93 49.74
N LYS A 22 -3.10 -42.41 50.43
CA LYS A 22 -3.22 -41.91 51.80
C LYS A 22 -3.09 -40.39 51.77
N PRO A 23 -4.16 -39.63 52.09
CA PRO A 23 -4.12 -38.17 52.09
C PRO A 23 -3.03 -37.63 53.03
N GLY A 24 -2.20 -36.72 52.52
CA GLY A 24 -1.11 -36.07 53.26
C GLY A 24 0.21 -36.86 53.27
N GLU A 25 0.23 -38.10 52.80
CA GLU A 25 1.39 -38.98 52.91
C GLU A 25 2.09 -39.25 51.57
N VAL A 26 3.39 -39.54 51.67
CA VAL A 26 4.15 -40.20 50.60
C VAL A 26 4.64 -41.54 51.12
N TYR A 27 4.24 -42.63 50.47
CA TYR A 27 4.63 -43.96 50.89
C TYR A 27 4.80 -44.90 49.70
N VAL A 28 5.60 -45.95 49.87
CA VAL A 28 5.76 -47.01 48.86
C VAL A 28 4.86 -48.17 49.23
N ASN A 29 4.00 -48.59 48.32
CA ASN A 29 3.10 -49.72 48.55
C ASN A 29 3.83 -51.07 48.44
N GLU A 30 3.14 -52.16 48.80
CA GLU A 30 3.69 -53.53 48.81
C GLU A 30 4.26 -53.99 47.46
N ASN A 31 3.81 -53.38 46.36
CA ASN A 31 4.24 -53.68 44.99
C ASN A 31 5.39 -52.78 44.50
N GLY A 32 6.00 -51.98 45.39
CA GLY A 32 7.14 -51.12 45.08
C GLY A 32 6.80 -49.85 44.32
N VAL A 33 5.54 -49.40 44.32
CA VAL A 33 5.10 -48.14 43.68
C VAL A 33 5.01 -47.04 44.73
N CYS A 34 5.61 -45.88 44.46
CA CYS A 34 5.56 -44.71 45.34
C CYS A 34 4.27 -43.91 45.09
N HIS A 35 3.50 -43.71 46.14
CA HIS A 35 2.26 -42.95 46.15
C HIS A 35 2.52 -41.57 46.76
N VAL A 36 2.13 -40.51 46.07
CA VAL A 36 2.22 -39.13 46.54
C VAL A 36 0.81 -38.55 46.64
N GLY A 37 0.32 -38.42 47.88
CA GLY A 37 -1.04 -37.98 48.17
C GLY A 37 -1.10 -36.66 48.95
N TYR A 38 -0.15 -35.75 48.75
CA TYR A 38 -0.17 -34.46 49.44
C TYR A 38 -1.48 -33.69 49.18
N THR A 39 -2.07 -33.14 50.23
CA THR A 39 -3.31 -32.36 50.16
C THR A 39 -3.05 -30.87 50.02
N ASP A 40 -1.80 -30.44 50.21
CA ASP A 40 -1.38 -29.04 50.30
C ASP A 40 -0.34 -28.67 49.24
N PHE A 41 -0.41 -29.24 48.03
CA PHE A 41 0.56 -29.01 46.94
C PHE A 41 0.99 -27.54 46.74
N PRO A 42 0.08 -26.55 46.75
CA PRO A 42 0.48 -25.14 46.63
C PRO A 42 1.40 -24.64 47.75
N SER A 43 1.36 -25.22 48.95
CA SER A 43 2.22 -24.81 50.08
C SER A 43 3.71 -25.06 49.82
N ARG A 44 4.02 -26.00 48.92
CA ARG A 44 5.38 -26.40 48.53
C ARG A 44 6.03 -25.44 47.53
N LEU A 45 5.24 -24.53 46.94
CA LEU A 45 5.71 -23.42 46.12
C LEU A 45 5.22 -22.09 46.73
N PRO A 46 5.62 -21.77 47.97
CA PRO A 46 4.98 -20.72 48.75
C PRO A 46 5.09 -19.34 48.09
N THR A 47 6.20 -19.04 47.41
CA THR A 47 6.41 -17.77 46.69
C THR A 47 5.46 -17.61 45.51
N GLN A 48 5.27 -18.66 44.69
CA GLN A 48 4.39 -18.59 43.52
C GLN A 48 2.92 -18.54 43.97
N SER A 49 2.57 -19.38 44.95
CA SER A 49 1.23 -19.43 45.53
C SER A 49 0.84 -18.11 46.19
N SER A 50 1.72 -17.48 46.97
CA SER A 50 1.45 -16.19 47.61
C SER A 50 1.32 -15.06 46.58
N THR A 51 2.17 -15.04 45.55
CA THR A 51 2.13 -14.02 44.49
C THR A 51 0.83 -14.11 43.68
N LEU A 52 0.45 -15.32 43.24
CA LEU A 52 -0.78 -15.53 42.48
C LEU A 52 -2.03 -15.26 43.33
N TYR A 53 -2.03 -15.69 44.59
CA TYR A 53 -3.15 -15.43 45.50
C TYR A 53 -3.28 -13.93 45.82
N GLY A 54 -2.16 -13.23 46.04
CA GLY A 54 -2.13 -11.77 46.19
C GLY A 54 -2.71 -11.05 44.98
N ASN A 55 -2.29 -11.43 43.77
CA ASN A 55 -2.84 -10.89 42.52
C ASN A 55 -4.36 -11.12 42.39
N ASN A 56 -4.86 -12.30 42.77
CA ASN A 56 -6.29 -12.60 42.75
C ASN A 56 -7.07 -11.72 43.74
N ILE A 57 -6.58 -11.55 44.97
CA ILE A 57 -7.19 -10.66 45.97
C ILE A 57 -7.21 -9.22 45.45
N SER A 58 -6.09 -8.72 44.93
CA SER A 58 -6.01 -7.35 44.40
C SER A 58 -6.98 -7.12 43.25
N LYS A 59 -7.04 -8.04 42.27
CA LYS A 59 -7.99 -7.94 41.15
C LYS A 59 -9.45 -8.04 41.61
N PHE A 60 -9.73 -8.92 42.57
CA PHE A 60 -11.07 -9.04 43.15
C PHE A 60 -11.48 -7.73 43.83
N LEU A 61 -10.64 -7.16 44.70
CA LEU A 61 -10.91 -5.88 45.36
C LEU A 61 -11.11 -4.73 44.36
N LEU A 62 -10.32 -4.70 43.29
CA LEU A 62 -10.45 -3.72 42.20
C LEU A 62 -11.75 -3.90 41.38
N SER A 63 -12.33 -5.10 41.36
CA SER A 63 -13.57 -5.41 40.63
C SER A 63 -14.85 -5.18 41.44
N VAL A 64 -14.79 -5.21 42.78
CA VAL A 64 -15.97 -5.12 43.65
C VAL A 64 -16.55 -3.69 43.73
N GLY A 65 -15.73 -2.66 43.49
CA GLY A 65 -16.11 -1.25 43.53
C GLY A 65 -15.82 -0.50 42.23
N GLU A 66 -15.93 0.83 42.28
CA GLU A 66 -15.59 1.71 41.15
C GLU A 66 -14.20 2.34 41.33
N LYS A 67 -13.67 2.90 40.25
CA LYS A 67 -12.41 3.67 40.28
C LYS A 67 -12.54 4.78 41.33
N ASP A 68 -11.72 4.70 42.37
CA ASP A 68 -11.63 5.62 43.52
C ASP A 68 -12.72 5.51 44.61
N HIS A 69 -13.69 4.60 44.49
CA HIS A 69 -14.73 4.40 45.52
C HIS A 69 -14.94 2.91 45.84
N PHE A 70 -14.61 2.52 47.07
CA PHE A 70 -14.90 1.19 47.58
C PHE A 70 -16.34 1.12 48.09
N TYR A 71 -17.18 0.36 47.40
CA TYR A 71 -18.50 -0.05 47.87
C TYR A 71 -18.78 -1.47 47.38
N ILE A 72 -19.62 -2.22 48.09
CA ILE A 72 -19.97 -3.58 47.69
C ILE A 72 -21.21 -3.50 46.80
N ASN A 73 -21.03 -3.69 45.49
CA ASN A 73 -22.15 -3.75 44.56
C ASN A 73 -22.81 -5.13 44.58
N LEU A 74 -23.89 -5.30 45.35
CA LEU A 74 -24.64 -6.57 45.41
C LEU A 74 -25.52 -6.83 44.18
N GLU A 75 -25.61 -5.89 43.23
CA GLU A 75 -26.26 -6.12 41.92
C GLU A 75 -25.31 -6.77 40.91
N ASP A 76 -23.98 -6.69 41.12
CA ASP A 76 -23.00 -7.42 40.31
C ASP A 76 -23.01 -8.91 40.67
N GLU A 77 -23.13 -9.79 39.66
CA GLU A 77 -23.29 -11.23 39.89
C GLU A 77 -22.03 -11.87 40.51
N VAL A 78 -20.83 -11.41 40.12
CA VAL A 78 -19.57 -11.95 40.64
C VAL A 78 -19.40 -11.55 42.11
N THR A 79 -19.65 -10.29 42.43
CA THR A 79 -19.62 -9.77 43.80
C THR A 79 -20.68 -10.44 44.66
N ARG A 80 -21.93 -10.52 44.19
CA ARG A 80 -23.02 -11.17 44.92
C ARG A 80 -22.77 -12.66 45.14
N GLY A 81 -22.19 -13.35 44.17
CA GLY A 81 -21.82 -14.76 44.27
C GLY A 81 -20.67 -15.01 45.25
N SER A 82 -19.75 -14.06 45.37
CA SER A 82 -18.56 -14.17 46.24
C SER A 82 -18.83 -13.80 47.71
N ILE A 83 -19.83 -12.95 47.98
CA ILE A 83 -20.19 -12.53 49.35
C ILE A 83 -21.18 -13.51 50.00
N ILE A 84 -20.71 -14.24 51.02
CA ILE A 84 -21.50 -15.22 51.80
C ILE A 84 -22.23 -14.55 52.98
N LEU A 85 -21.65 -13.50 53.56
CA LEU A 85 -22.15 -12.78 54.72
C LEU A 85 -22.02 -11.27 54.48
N HIS A 86 -23.09 -10.51 54.68
CA HIS A 86 -23.06 -9.05 54.57
C HIS A 86 -23.80 -8.43 55.77
N GLU A 87 -23.12 -7.56 56.52
CA GLU A 87 -23.67 -6.90 57.72
C GLU A 87 -24.33 -7.87 58.73
N GLY A 88 -23.74 -9.05 58.91
CA GLY A 88 -24.25 -10.08 59.82
C GLY A 88 -25.45 -10.87 59.29
N ARG A 89 -25.95 -10.55 58.08
CA ARG A 89 -26.99 -11.34 57.39
C ARG A 89 -26.35 -12.36 56.46
N LEU A 90 -26.77 -13.63 56.61
CA LEU A 90 -26.36 -14.70 55.71
C LEU A 90 -27.00 -14.49 54.33
N LEU A 91 -26.15 -14.44 53.30
CA LEU A 91 -26.54 -14.29 51.89
C LEU A 91 -26.38 -15.59 51.09
N TRP A 92 -25.97 -16.68 51.73
CA TRP A 92 -25.93 -18.01 51.16
C TRP A 92 -27.31 -18.68 51.19
N PRO A 93 -27.73 -19.42 50.14
CA PRO A 93 -27.04 -19.64 48.86
C PRO A 93 -27.14 -18.43 47.91
N PRO A 94 -26.19 -18.26 46.97
CA PRO A 94 -26.26 -17.19 45.98
C PRO A 94 -27.53 -17.34 45.12
N PRO A 95 -28.16 -16.23 44.71
CA PRO A 95 -29.28 -16.27 43.80
C PRO A 95 -28.85 -16.93 42.47
N GLN A 96 -29.77 -17.64 41.84
CA GLN A 96 -29.57 -18.11 40.46
C GLN A 96 -29.33 -16.87 39.57
N PRO A 97 -28.31 -16.87 38.69
CA PRO A 97 -28.05 -15.78 37.75
C PRO A 97 -29.34 -15.39 37.00
N LYS A 98 -29.62 -14.08 36.89
CA LYS A 98 -30.91 -13.58 36.32
C LYS A 98 -31.03 -13.94 34.84
N GLU A 99 -29.89 -14.07 34.16
CA GLU A 99 -29.77 -14.79 32.91
C GLU A 99 -29.10 -16.13 33.22
N GLN A 100 -29.77 -17.26 32.94
CA GLN A 100 -29.00 -18.45 32.58
C GLN A 100 -28.02 -17.96 31.52
N ALA A 101 -26.72 -17.96 31.82
CA ALA A 101 -25.69 -17.63 30.84
C ALA A 101 -26.15 -18.29 29.55
N VAL A 102 -26.56 -17.49 28.56
CA VAL A 102 -27.04 -17.99 27.28
C VAL A 102 -25.96 -18.97 26.91
N ALA A 103 -26.31 -20.28 26.89
CA ALA A 103 -25.33 -21.36 26.79
C ALA A 103 -24.32 -20.88 25.76
N ALA A 104 -23.06 -20.68 26.20
CA ALA A 104 -22.09 -19.86 25.48
C ALA A 104 -22.34 -20.06 23.99
N PRO A 105 -22.76 -19.02 23.24
CA PRO A 105 -23.30 -19.21 21.90
C PRO A 105 -22.36 -20.19 21.21
N PRO A 106 -22.89 -21.34 20.72
CA PRO A 106 -22.08 -22.52 20.40
C PRO A 106 -20.82 -22.02 19.74
N PRO A 107 -19.63 -22.30 20.34
CA PRO A 107 -18.43 -21.48 20.27
C PRO A 107 -18.38 -20.85 18.90
N SER A 108 -18.64 -19.53 18.81
CA SER A 108 -18.79 -18.74 17.58
C SER A 108 -18.14 -19.52 16.47
N THR A 109 -18.95 -20.25 15.70
CA THR A 109 -18.53 -21.32 14.79
C THR A 109 -17.07 -21.15 14.45
N ALA A 110 -16.20 -22.03 14.99
CA ALA A 110 -14.75 -22.05 14.78
C ALA A 110 -14.39 -21.29 13.50
N PRO A 111 -13.56 -20.22 13.60
CA PRO A 111 -13.50 -19.08 12.67
C PRO A 111 -13.99 -19.50 11.30
N ALA A 112 -15.26 -19.18 11.01
CA ALA A 112 -16.08 -19.78 9.95
C ALA A 112 -15.21 -20.62 9.02
N LYS A 113 -15.08 -21.93 9.32
CA LYS A 113 -14.22 -22.89 8.59
C LYS A 113 -14.16 -22.38 7.16
N LYS A 114 -13.01 -21.76 6.78
CA LYS A 114 -12.85 -21.03 5.52
C LYS A 114 -13.66 -21.79 4.50
N ALA A 115 -14.78 -21.21 4.03
CA ALA A 115 -15.73 -21.96 3.22
C ALA A 115 -14.90 -22.73 2.20
N GLU A 116 -14.98 -24.07 2.23
CA GLU A 116 -14.12 -24.91 1.39
C GLU A 116 -14.18 -24.28 -0.01
N PRO A 117 -13.03 -23.88 -0.59
CA PRO A 117 -13.03 -23.15 -1.84
C PRO A 117 -13.95 -23.93 -2.78
N PRO A 118 -14.93 -23.26 -3.41
CA PRO A 118 -15.97 -23.96 -4.15
C PRO A 118 -15.31 -24.97 -5.07
N LYS A 119 -15.75 -26.24 -5.01
CA LYS A 119 -15.13 -27.34 -5.77
C LYS A 119 -14.89 -26.84 -7.19
N VAL A 120 -13.62 -26.68 -7.54
CA VAL A 120 -13.24 -26.03 -8.78
C VAL A 120 -13.67 -26.95 -9.91
N ASP A 121 -14.59 -26.46 -10.74
CA ASP A 121 -14.96 -27.17 -11.97
C ASP A 121 -13.78 -27.06 -12.94
N TYR A 122 -12.92 -28.08 -12.92
CA TYR A 122 -11.75 -28.16 -13.78
C TYR A 122 -12.08 -28.08 -15.26
N PHE A 123 -13.27 -28.55 -15.68
CA PHE A 123 -13.71 -28.40 -17.07
C PHE A 123 -13.96 -26.92 -17.39
N MET A 124 -14.71 -26.22 -16.54
CA MET A 124 -15.00 -24.80 -16.75
C MET A 124 -13.74 -23.94 -16.67
N GLU A 125 -12.80 -24.24 -15.77
CA GLU A 125 -11.51 -23.55 -15.69
C GLU A 125 -10.68 -23.79 -16.97
N THR A 126 -10.60 -25.04 -17.43
CA THR A 126 -9.90 -25.39 -18.67
C THR A 126 -10.57 -24.75 -19.89
N LEU A 127 -11.90 -24.73 -19.95
CA LEU A 127 -12.67 -24.10 -21.03
C LEU A 127 -12.44 -22.59 -21.07
N LYS A 128 -12.46 -21.91 -19.91
CA LYS A 128 -12.14 -20.49 -19.80
C LYS A 128 -10.71 -20.21 -20.26
N SER A 129 -9.75 -21.00 -19.80
CA SER A 129 -8.34 -20.89 -20.19
C SER A 129 -8.17 -21.07 -21.70
N ALA A 130 -8.69 -22.16 -22.27
CA ALA A 130 -8.67 -22.42 -23.71
C ALA A 130 -9.36 -21.30 -24.51
N GLY A 131 -10.47 -20.75 -24.00
CA GLY A 131 -11.17 -19.62 -24.60
C GLY A 131 -10.32 -18.34 -24.62
N VAL A 132 -9.61 -18.03 -23.53
CA VAL A 132 -8.70 -16.87 -23.46
C VAL A 132 -7.55 -17.02 -24.46
N TYR A 133 -6.89 -18.18 -24.51
CA TYR A 133 -5.82 -18.43 -25.48
C TYR A 133 -6.32 -18.39 -26.93
N THR A 134 -7.47 -19.00 -27.21
CA THR A 134 -8.08 -18.97 -28.54
C THR A 134 -8.38 -17.54 -28.98
N THR A 135 -8.96 -16.74 -28.09
CA THR A 135 -9.26 -15.32 -28.36
C THR A 135 -7.98 -14.53 -28.64
N GLY A 136 -6.93 -14.72 -27.83
CA GLY A 136 -5.63 -14.08 -28.03
C GLY A 136 -4.99 -14.44 -29.38
N LEU A 137 -4.93 -15.73 -29.70
CA LEU A 137 -4.36 -16.22 -30.97
C LEU A 137 -5.17 -15.73 -32.18
N CYS A 138 -6.51 -15.76 -32.11
CA CYS A 138 -7.37 -15.24 -33.18
C CYS A 138 -7.21 -13.73 -33.35
N THR A 139 -6.99 -12.98 -32.27
CA THR A 139 -6.74 -11.53 -32.34
C THR A 139 -5.43 -11.24 -33.07
N ILE A 140 -4.36 -12.01 -32.81
CA ILE A 140 -3.08 -11.87 -33.51
C ILE A 140 -3.25 -12.13 -35.02
N VAL A 141 -3.95 -13.21 -35.38
CA VAL A 141 -4.25 -13.51 -36.80
C VAL A 141 -5.10 -12.40 -37.42
N GLY A 142 -6.12 -11.90 -36.70
CA GLY A 142 -6.96 -10.79 -37.13
C GLY A 142 -6.18 -9.51 -37.40
N LEU A 143 -5.23 -9.16 -36.53
CA LEU A 143 -4.32 -8.02 -36.73
C LEU A 143 -3.43 -8.22 -37.96
N GLY A 144 -3.04 -9.45 -38.28
CA GLY A 144 -2.35 -9.79 -39.52
C GLY A 144 -3.22 -9.59 -40.77
N ILE A 145 -4.51 -9.93 -40.70
CA ILE A 145 -5.46 -9.75 -41.81
C ILE A 145 -5.66 -8.26 -42.14
N VAL A 146 -5.69 -7.39 -41.12
CA VAL A 146 -5.88 -5.93 -41.32
C VAL A 146 -4.56 -5.16 -41.50
N SER A 147 -3.41 -5.85 -41.51
CA SER A 147 -2.09 -5.23 -41.63
C SER A 147 -1.91 -4.61 -43.03
N PRO A 148 -1.68 -3.29 -43.15
CA PRO A 148 -1.57 -2.63 -44.45
C PRO A 148 -0.20 -2.86 -45.10
N ASN A 149 0.85 -3.08 -44.31
CA ASN A 149 2.22 -3.24 -44.77
C ASN A 149 3.10 -3.97 -43.74
N ALA A 150 4.35 -4.28 -44.14
CA ALA A 150 5.31 -4.97 -43.27
C ALA A 150 5.78 -4.11 -42.08
N ALA A 151 5.75 -2.78 -42.19
CA ALA A 151 6.14 -1.88 -41.11
C ALA A 151 5.18 -2.02 -39.91
N PHE A 152 3.86 -2.04 -40.16
CA PHE A 152 2.86 -2.28 -39.13
C PHE A 152 3.09 -3.62 -38.40
N SER A 153 3.32 -4.70 -39.16
CA SER A 153 3.60 -6.02 -38.57
C SER A 153 4.89 -6.02 -37.72
N THR A 154 5.92 -5.30 -38.17
CA THR A 154 7.18 -5.15 -37.43
C THR A 154 6.95 -4.38 -36.13
N MET A 155 6.25 -3.27 -36.19
CA MET A 155 5.89 -2.47 -35.02
C MET A 155 5.03 -3.24 -34.03
N LEU A 156 4.04 -4.01 -34.51
CA LEU A 156 3.19 -4.85 -33.66
C LEU A 156 4.02 -5.92 -32.94
N THR A 157 5.02 -6.48 -33.62
CA THR A 157 5.98 -7.42 -33.01
C THR A 157 6.79 -6.74 -31.92
N THR A 158 7.37 -5.56 -32.21
CA THR A 158 8.11 -4.75 -31.23
C THR A 158 7.23 -4.39 -30.03
N PHE A 159 5.98 -3.97 -30.26
CA PHE A 159 5.00 -3.65 -29.22
C PHE A 159 4.72 -4.87 -28.32
N GLY A 160 4.45 -6.03 -28.91
CA GLY A 160 4.18 -7.26 -28.15
C GLY A 160 5.36 -7.69 -27.29
N LEU A 161 6.57 -7.71 -27.85
CA LEU A 161 7.80 -8.04 -27.11
C LEU A 161 8.08 -7.02 -26.00
N SER A 162 7.89 -5.73 -26.28
CA SER A 162 8.11 -4.66 -25.29
C SER A 162 7.09 -4.72 -24.16
N GLY A 163 5.84 -5.10 -24.43
CA GLY A 163 4.83 -5.35 -23.41
C GLY A 163 5.23 -6.49 -22.47
N ILE A 164 5.79 -7.58 -23.00
CA ILE A 164 6.31 -8.70 -22.20
C ILE A 164 7.51 -8.26 -21.36
N VAL A 165 8.45 -7.53 -21.96
CA VAL A 165 9.61 -6.98 -21.24
C VAL A 165 9.15 -6.05 -20.12
N GLY A 166 8.21 -5.15 -20.39
CA GLY A 166 7.65 -4.25 -19.38
C GLY A 166 6.96 -5.00 -18.25
N TYR A 167 6.16 -6.02 -18.58
CA TYR A 167 5.50 -6.88 -17.59
C TYR A 167 6.51 -7.48 -16.61
N HIS A 168 7.55 -8.15 -17.11
CA HIS A 168 8.54 -8.80 -16.25
C HIS A 168 9.42 -7.81 -15.49
N THR A 169 9.78 -6.69 -16.12
CA THR A 169 10.64 -5.68 -15.51
C THR A 169 9.95 -5.02 -14.31
N VAL A 170 8.66 -4.70 -14.43
CA VAL A 170 7.92 -3.99 -13.37
C VAL A 170 7.63 -4.92 -12.18
N TRP A 171 7.28 -6.19 -12.41
CA TRP A 171 7.11 -7.16 -11.32
C TRP A 171 8.39 -7.40 -10.50
N GLY A 172 9.56 -7.13 -11.09
CA GLY A 172 10.85 -7.20 -10.39
C GLY A 172 11.18 -5.97 -9.54
N VAL A 173 10.37 -4.90 -9.58
CA VAL A 173 10.61 -3.68 -8.79
C VAL A 173 10.29 -3.93 -7.32
N THR A 174 11.20 -3.55 -6.42
CA THR A 174 10.95 -3.66 -4.97
C THR A 174 9.74 -2.78 -4.58
N PRO A 175 8.77 -3.26 -3.78
CA PRO A 175 7.58 -2.48 -3.41
C PRO A 175 7.87 -1.10 -2.82
N ALA A 176 8.90 -1.01 -1.96
CA ALA A 176 9.40 0.23 -1.39
C ALA A 176 9.88 1.27 -2.44
N LEU A 177 10.17 0.82 -3.67
CA LEU A 177 10.63 1.64 -4.79
C LEU A 177 9.52 2.03 -5.78
N HIS A 178 8.26 1.68 -5.54
CA HIS A 178 7.14 2.07 -6.42
C HIS A 178 6.90 3.59 -6.48
N SER A 179 7.18 4.34 -5.41
CA SER A 179 7.20 5.82 -5.41
C SER A 179 8.52 6.41 -5.94
N PRO A 180 9.70 5.88 -5.57
CA PRO A 180 10.99 6.26 -6.17
C PRO A 180 11.13 6.01 -7.67
N LEU A 181 10.24 5.21 -8.26
CA LEU A 181 9.96 5.22 -9.70
C LEU A 181 9.61 6.63 -10.23
N MET A 182 9.34 7.58 -9.34
CA MET A 182 9.06 9.00 -9.61
C MET A 182 9.82 10.02 -8.75
N SER A 183 10.69 9.61 -7.80
CA SER A 183 11.54 10.56 -7.07
C SER A 183 12.65 9.87 -6.26
N VAL A 184 13.91 10.03 -6.69
CA VAL A 184 15.09 9.51 -6.01
C VAL A 184 15.55 10.52 -4.95
N THR A 185 15.52 10.14 -3.66
CA THR A 185 16.09 10.96 -2.57
C THR A 185 17.29 10.30 -1.91
N ASN A 186 18.22 11.17 -1.47
CA ASN A 186 19.47 10.85 -0.80
C ASN A 186 19.26 10.60 0.69
N ALA A 187 19.48 9.37 1.15
CA ALA A 187 19.86 9.04 2.53
C ALA A 187 20.47 7.63 2.44
N ILE A 188 21.71 7.35 2.83
CA ILE A 188 22.15 7.30 4.23
C ILE A 188 23.66 7.67 4.34
N SER A 189 24.07 8.39 5.39
CA SER A 189 25.46 8.81 5.67
C SER A 189 26.43 7.66 6.02
N ALA A 190 25.97 6.41 5.97
CA ALA A 190 26.72 5.20 6.25
C ALA A 190 26.98 4.34 4.99
N ASP A 191 26.40 4.73 3.85
CA ASP A 191 26.66 4.04 2.59
C ASP A 191 28.07 4.37 2.06
N PRO A 192 28.76 3.43 1.41
CA PRO A 192 30.03 3.70 0.76
C PRO A 192 29.94 4.88 -0.22
N PRO A 193 31.05 5.61 -0.46
CA PRO A 193 31.06 6.69 -1.44
C PRO A 193 30.66 6.17 -2.82
N GLU A 194 29.69 6.83 -3.45
CA GLU A 194 29.26 6.52 -4.81
C GLU A 194 29.83 7.52 -5.83
N TYR A 195 30.20 7.01 -7.01
CA TYR A 195 30.83 7.79 -8.07
C TYR A 195 29.91 7.93 -9.29
N ASN A 196 28.68 8.41 -9.08
CA ASN A 196 27.64 8.45 -10.12
C ASN A 196 28.02 9.27 -11.37
N TYR A 197 28.95 10.23 -11.25
CA TYR A 197 29.46 10.99 -12.40
C TYR A 197 30.18 10.11 -13.44
N LEU A 198 30.67 8.92 -13.06
CA LEU A 198 31.30 7.99 -14.00
C LEU A 198 30.32 7.45 -15.05
N TYR A 199 29.02 7.43 -14.75
CA TYR A 199 27.99 7.10 -15.75
C TYR A 199 27.83 8.19 -16.82
N GLY A 200 28.48 9.34 -16.68
CA GLY A 200 28.65 10.30 -17.78
C GLY A 200 29.50 9.74 -18.94
N ILE A 201 30.40 8.78 -18.66
CA ILE A 201 31.24 8.14 -19.68
C ILE A 201 30.40 7.40 -20.73
N PRO A 202 29.54 6.43 -20.38
CA PRO A 202 28.71 5.75 -21.36
C PRO A 202 27.73 6.71 -22.07
N ALA A 203 27.22 7.73 -21.39
CA ALA A 203 26.38 8.75 -22.01
C ALA A 203 27.12 9.51 -23.14
N ALA A 204 28.31 10.01 -22.83
CA ALA A 204 29.13 10.75 -23.77
C ALA A 204 29.59 9.88 -24.94
N LEU A 205 30.03 8.64 -24.66
CA LEU A 205 30.45 7.70 -25.70
C LEU A 205 29.30 7.30 -26.62
N PHE A 206 28.10 7.07 -26.07
CA PHE A 206 26.92 6.76 -26.86
C PHE A 206 26.57 7.89 -27.82
N LEU A 207 26.51 9.13 -27.33
CA LEU A 207 26.22 10.31 -28.15
C LEU A 207 27.34 10.61 -29.17
N ALA A 208 28.60 10.42 -28.79
CA ALA A 208 29.73 10.60 -29.70
C ALA A 208 29.74 9.56 -30.82
N ALA A 209 29.47 8.30 -30.50
CA ALA A 209 29.37 7.23 -31.50
C ALA A 209 28.20 7.47 -32.46
N TYR A 210 27.04 7.90 -31.93
CA TYR A 210 25.90 8.31 -32.74
C TYR A 210 26.28 9.48 -33.66
N GLY A 211 26.85 10.56 -33.11
CA GLY A 211 27.23 11.75 -33.87
C GLY A 211 28.24 11.45 -34.97
N TYR A 212 29.24 10.60 -34.68
CA TYR A 212 30.17 10.12 -35.68
C TYR A 212 29.45 9.38 -36.82
N GLY A 213 28.57 8.43 -36.49
CA GLY A 213 27.79 7.71 -37.51
C GLY A 213 26.90 8.64 -38.35
N ALA A 214 26.23 9.59 -37.71
CA ALA A 214 25.34 10.55 -38.37
C ALA A 214 26.10 11.45 -39.35
N VAL A 215 27.25 12.01 -38.93
CA VAL A 215 28.09 12.87 -39.79
C VAL A 215 28.70 12.11 -40.96
N ASN A 216 28.97 10.81 -40.80
CA ASN A 216 29.49 9.95 -41.87
C ASN A 216 28.37 9.34 -42.75
N GLY A 217 27.12 9.81 -42.63
CA GLY A 217 26.01 9.35 -43.47
C GLY A 217 25.55 7.91 -43.21
N CYS A 218 25.87 7.34 -42.05
CA CYS A 218 25.45 5.98 -41.68
C CYS A 218 23.97 5.96 -41.28
N GLY A 219 23.05 5.93 -42.24
CA GLY A 219 21.60 6.09 -41.99
C GLY A 219 20.98 5.12 -40.97
N GLN A 220 21.54 3.93 -40.78
CA GLN A 220 21.03 2.97 -39.78
C GLN A 220 21.34 3.35 -38.32
N VAL A 221 22.21 4.35 -38.11
CA VAL A 221 22.59 4.80 -36.77
C VAL A 221 21.41 5.38 -35.99
N HIS A 222 20.42 6.01 -36.66
CA HIS A 222 19.22 6.55 -36.01
C HIS A 222 18.36 5.45 -35.40
N SER A 223 18.07 4.41 -36.19
CA SER A 223 17.26 3.26 -35.76
C SER A 223 17.95 2.47 -34.63
N LEU A 224 19.27 2.30 -34.72
CA LEU A 224 20.04 1.63 -33.65
C LEU A 224 20.20 2.50 -32.41
N ALA A 225 20.27 3.83 -32.55
CA ALA A 225 20.24 4.74 -31.42
C ALA A 225 18.88 4.71 -30.71
N TYR A 226 17.76 4.59 -31.44
CA TYR A 226 16.45 4.34 -30.85
C TYR A 226 16.39 3.03 -30.07
N LEU A 227 16.99 1.96 -30.59
CA LEU A 227 17.11 0.70 -29.84
C LEU A 227 17.95 0.89 -28.57
N GLY A 228 19.12 1.52 -28.67
CA GLY A 228 19.99 1.81 -27.52
C GLY A 228 19.29 2.63 -26.45
N SER A 229 18.58 3.68 -26.86
CA SER A 229 17.74 4.50 -25.98
C SER A 229 16.63 3.71 -25.32
N SER A 230 15.94 2.85 -26.08
CA SER A 230 14.87 1.99 -25.55
C SER A 230 15.40 1.01 -24.51
N LEU A 231 16.56 0.38 -24.76
CA LEU A 231 17.21 -0.52 -23.81
C LEU A 231 17.66 0.21 -22.55
N ALA A 232 18.15 1.45 -22.68
CA ALA A 232 18.48 2.28 -21.53
C ALA A 232 17.23 2.64 -20.70
N CYS A 233 16.08 2.92 -21.33
CA CYS A 233 14.81 3.12 -20.65
C CYS A 233 14.29 1.84 -19.96
N VAL A 234 14.46 0.66 -20.57
CA VAL A 234 14.18 -0.64 -19.91
C VAL A 234 15.10 -0.83 -18.71
N GLY A 235 16.40 -0.57 -18.88
CA GLY A 235 17.40 -0.58 -17.82
C GLY A 235 17.08 0.39 -16.69
N ALA A 236 16.38 1.49 -16.98
CA ALA A 236 15.95 2.46 -15.99
C ALA A 236 14.99 1.82 -14.97
N LEU A 237 13.98 1.10 -15.46
CA LEU A 237 13.02 0.38 -14.60
C LEU A 237 13.65 -0.86 -13.97
N ALA A 238 14.46 -1.61 -14.72
CA ALA A 238 15.16 -2.77 -14.17
C ALA A 238 16.11 -2.39 -13.02
N GLY A 239 16.76 -1.23 -13.12
CA GLY A 239 17.61 -0.68 -12.05
C GLY A 239 16.85 -0.37 -10.76
N LEU A 240 15.52 -0.18 -10.81
CA LEU A 240 14.67 0.02 -9.63
C LEU A 240 14.27 -1.29 -8.94
N SER A 241 14.76 -2.44 -9.42
CA SER A 241 14.57 -3.73 -8.75
C SER A 241 15.24 -3.82 -7.39
N SER A 242 16.25 -2.99 -7.11
CA SER A 242 16.91 -2.93 -5.81
C SER A 242 17.31 -1.51 -5.43
N GLN A 243 17.38 -1.26 -4.13
CA GLN A 243 17.84 0.02 -3.60
C GLN A 243 19.27 0.36 -4.04
N LYS A 244 20.15 -0.65 -4.13
CA LYS A 244 21.56 -0.48 -4.54
C LYS A 244 21.70 -0.02 -6.00
N THR A 245 20.78 -0.41 -6.86
CA THR A 245 20.84 -0.14 -8.30
C THR A 245 19.94 1.01 -8.74
N CYS A 246 19.11 1.57 -7.85
CA CYS A 246 18.09 2.56 -8.22
C CYS A 246 18.67 3.82 -8.91
N ARG A 247 19.86 4.26 -8.47
CA ARG A 247 20.58 5.42 -9.03
C ARG A 247 21.14 5.14 -10.43
N ILE A 248 21.58 3.90 -10.68
CA ILE A 248 21.96 3.43 -12.01
C ILE A 248 20.73 3.47 -12.92
N GLY A 249 19.59 2.98 -12.43
CA GLY A 249 18.31 3.04 -13.12
C GLY A 249 17.96 4.47 -13.57
N ASN A 250 17.99 5.43 -12.65
CA ASN A 250 17.74 6.84 -12.99
C ASN A 250 18.72 7.37 -14.06
N THR A 251 20.00 7.00 -13.96
CA THR A 251 21.01 7.45 -14.93
C THR A 251 20.80 6.85 -16.32
N LEU A 252 20.46 5.55 -16.40
CA LEU A 252 20.10 4.92 -17.66
C LEU A 252 18.85 5.54 -18.28
N GLY A 253 17.88 5.95 -17.46
CA GLY A 253 16.72 6.72 -17.91
C GLY A 253 17.11 8.05 -18.56
N MET A 254 18.00 8.82 -17.93
CA MET A 254 18.54 10.07 -18.49
C MET A 254 19.27 9.84 -19.82
N ILE A 255 20.09 8.78 -19.90
CA ILE A 255 20.81 8.40 -21.14
C ILE A 255 19.82 8.02 -22.24
N GLY A 256 18.79 7.23 -21.91
CA GLY A 256 17.77 6.80 -22.86
C GLY A 256 17.00 7.97 -23.47
N VAL A 257 16.48 8.86 -22.63
CA VAL A 257 15.71 10.04 -23.06
C VAL A 257 16.58 11.00 -23.87
N SER A 258 17.77 11.36 -23.37
CA SER A 258 18.67 12.27 -24.09
C SER A 258 19.11 11.69 -25.44
N GLY A 259 19.43 10.40 -25.48
CA GLY A 259 19.73 9.66 -26.69
C GLY A 259 18.60 9.67 -27.71
N GLY A 260 17.36 9.50 -27.27
CA GLY A 260 16.19 9.47 -28.15
C GLY A 260 15.92 10.84 -28.78
N ILE A 261 16.05 11.91 -27.98
CA ILE A 261 15.91 13.29 -28.45
C ILE A 261 17.01 13.61 -29.47
N VAL A 262 18.28 13.34 -29.15
CA VAL A 262 19.42 13.62 -30.05
C VAL A 262 19.32 12.80 -31.34
N SER A 263 18.91 11.53 -31.26
CA SER A 263 18.69 10.69 -32.44
C SER A 263 17.61 11.27 -33.36
N THR A 264 16.49 11.72 -32.78
CA THR A 264 15.38 12.31 -33.53
C THR A 264 15.77 13.64 -34.18
N LEU A 265 16.47 14.53 -33.46
CA LEU A 265 16.95 15.80 -34.02
C LEU A 265 17.94 15.57 -35.17
N GLY A 266 18.86 14.60 -35.03
CA GLY A 266 19.80 14.29 -36.10
C GLY A 266 19.15 13.60 -37.30
N TYR A 267 18.11 12.79 -37.08
CA TYR A 267 17.32 12.20 -38.18
C TYR A 267 16.57 13.27 -38.98
N LEU A 268 15.99 14.26 -38.30
CA LEU A 268 15.26 15.37 -38.95
C LEU A 268 16.18 16.33 -39.70
N ALA A 269 17.44 16.48 -39.25
CA ALA A 269 18.41 17.45 -39.76
C ALA A 269 17.79 18.84 -40.04
N PRO A 270 17.15 19.48 -39.03
CA PRO A 270 16.38 20.70 -39.23
C PRO A 270 17.27 21.89 -39.64
N SER A 271 16.67 22.89 -40.31
CA SER A 271 17.35 24.17 -40.54
C SER A 271 17.72 24.83 -39.21
N THR A 272 18.70 25.73 -39.23
CA THR A 272 19.18 26.43 -38.03
C THR A 272 18.05 27.15 -37.29
N GLU A 273 17.14 27.79 -38.02
CA GLU A 273 16.01 28.53 -37.45
C GLU A 273 15.05 27.60 -36.72
N VAL A 274 14.70 26.47 -37.34
CA VAL A 274 13.81 25.45 -36.75
C VAL A 274 14.48 24.77 -35.56
N LEU A 275 15.78 24.47 -35.66
CA LEU A 275 16.54 23.90 -34.55
C LEU A 275 16.56 24.82 -33.34
N VAL A 276 16.79 26.12 -33.55
CA VAL A 276 16.73 27.13 -32.48
C VAL A 276 15.34 27.19 -31.84
N GLN A 277 14.28 27.11 -32.65
CA GLN A 277 12.90 27.06 -32.13
C GLN A 277 12.67 25.80 -31.26
N MET A 278 13.08 24.62 -31.74
CA MET A 278 12.95 23.35 -31.00
C MET A 278 13.73 23.41 -29.67
N LEU A 279 14.98 23.86 -29.71
CA LEU A 279 15.83 24.01 -28.52
C LEU A 279 15.25 25.03 -27.53
N THR A 280 14.66 26.13 -28.03
CA THR A 280 14.01 27.13 -27.18
C THR A 280 12.79 26.55 -26.47
N CYS A 281 11.94 25.80 -27.18
CA CYS A 281 10.76 25.16 -26.57
C CYS A 281 11.17 24.12 -25.52
N MET A 282 12.14 23.26 -25.83
CA MET A 282 12.67 22.28 -24.88
C MET A 282 13.35 22.95 -23.68
N GLY A 283 14.13 24.01 -23.91
CA GLY A 283 14.79 24.77 -22.86
C GLY A 283 13.81 25.44 -21.91
N LEU A 284 12.74 26.05 -22.44
CA LEU A 284 11.68 26.66 -21.64
C LEU A 284 10.93 25.62 -20.82
N GLY A 285 10.47 24.54 -21.46
CA GLY A 285 9.78 23.43 -20.78
C GLY A 285 10.63 22.78 -19.70
N GLY A 286 11.90 22.49 -20.02
CA GLY A 286 12.87 21.93 -19.07
C GLY A 286 13.17 22.85 -17.90
N THR A 287 13.28 24.16 -18.13
CA THR A 287 13.49 25.15 -17.06
C THR A 287 12.30 25.24 -16.12
N ILE A 288 11.08 25.27 -16.66
CA ILE A 288 9.84 25.27 -15.86
C ILE A 288 9.74 23.98 -15.05
N GLY A 289 9.96 22.83 -15.69
CA GLY A 289 9.96 21.52 -15.01
C GLY A 289 10.97 21.45 -13.87
N LEU A 290 12.20 21.91 -14.10
CA LEU A 290 13.24 21.95 -13.07
C LEU A 290 12.88 22.88 -11.91
N ALA A 291 12.30 24.05 -12.21
CA ALA A 291 11.88 25.00 -11.18
C ALA A 291 10.76 24.43 -10.29
N ILE A 292 9.80 23.70 -10.87
CA ILE A 292 8.73 23.03 -10.12
C ILE A 292 9.30 21.88 -9.28
N ALA A 293 10.09 20.98 -9.90
CA ALA A 293 10.63 19.80 -9.24
C ALA A 293 11.55 20.14 -8.05
N LYS A 294 12.25 21.28 -8.07
CA LYS A 294 13.09 21.73 -6.95
C LYS A 294 12.32 22.35 -5.77
N ARG A 295 11.07 22.76 -5.98
CA ARG A 295 10.26 23.47 -4.98
C ARG A 295 9.21 22.60 -4.32
N ILE A 296 8.89 21.44 -4.91
CA ILE A 296 7.89 20.51 -4.40
C ILE A 296 8.41 19.82 -3.13
N GLU A 297 7.55 19.63 -2.13
CA GLU A 297 7.85 18.77 -0.99
C GLU A 297 7.48 17.31 -1.32
N VAL A 298 8.11 16.34 -0.65
CA VAL A 298 7.84 14.91 -0.87
C VAL A 298 6.38 14.55 -0.54
N THR A 299 5.77 15.25 0.41
CA THR A 299 4.34 15.09 0.75
C THR A 299 3.40 15.45 -0.40
N ASP A 300 3.86 16.32 -1.31
CA ASP A 300 3.10 16.83 -2.45
C ASP A 300 3.37 16.08 -3.77
N LEU A 301 4.14 14.99 -3.70
CA LEU A 301 4.46 14.16 -4.86
C LEU A 301 3.22 13.58 -5.56
N PRO A 302 2.15 13.11 -4.86
CA PRO A 302 0.99 12.53 -5.52
C PRO A 302 0.29 13.47 -6.49
N GLN A 303 0.07 14.73 -6.10
CA GLN A 303 -0.57 15.71 -6.97
C GLN A 303 0.36 16.14 -8.12
N LEU A 304 1.67 16.26 -7.90
CA LEU A 304 2.60 16.61 -8.97
C LEU A 304 2.60 15.55 -10.08
N VAL A 305 2.58 14.28 -9.70
CA VAL A 305 2.48 13.16 -10.64
C VAL A 305 1.17 13.21 -11.43
N ALA A 306 0.05 13.45 -10.75
CA ALA A 306 -1.23 13.65 -11.43
C ALA A 306 -1.13 14.81 -12.44
N ALA A 307 -0.55 15.95 -12.05
CA ALA A 307 -0.36 17.08 -12.97
C ALA A 307 0.51 16.71 -14.19
N PHE A 308 1.60 15.95 -14.03
CA PHE A 308 2.44 15.56 -15.16
C PHE A 308 1.73 14.68 -16.19
N HIS A 309 0.89 13.73 -15.77
CA HIS A 309 0.10 12.94 -16.72
C HIS A 309 -0.84 13.81 -17.56
N SER A 310 -1.31 14.93 -17.01
CA SER A 310 -2.15 15.85 -17.78
C SER A 310 -1.38 16.46 -18.96
N PHE A 311 -0.11 16.86 -18.77
CA PHE A 311 0.72 17.38 -19.85
C PHE A 311 1.01 16.32 -20.92
N VAL A 312 1.20 15.06 -20.52
CA VAL A 312 1.37 13.95 -21.48
C VAL A 312 0.10 13.72 -22.29
N GLY A 313 -1.06 13.70 -21.65
CA GLY A 313 -2.35 13.55 -22.34
C GLY A 313 -2.63 14.69 -23.32
N LEU A 314 -2.35 15.94 -22.92
CA LEU A 314 -2.52 17.10 -23.79
C LEU A 314 -1.52 17.08 -24.95
N ALA A 315 -0.26 16.75 -24.70
CA ALA A 315 0.74 16.59 -25.76
C ALA A 315 0.29 15.55 -26.79
N ALA A 316 -0.25 14.41 -26.35
CA ALA A 316 -0.75 13.38 -27.25
C ALA A 316 -1.91 13.86 -28.13
N VAL A 317 -2.87 14.60 -27.57
CA VAL A 317 -3.95 15.22 -28.35
C VAL A 317 -3.36 16.18 -29.39
N LEU A 318 -2.44 17.07 -29.00
CA LEU A 318 -1.83 18.03 -29.91
C LEU A 318 -1.01 17.34 -31.02
N THR A 319 -0.27 16.28 -30.70
CA THR A 319 0.45 15.45 -31.67
C THR A 319 -0.51 14.85 -32.68
N CYS A 320 -1.62 14.25 -32.23
CA CYS A 320 -2.61 13.65 -33.12
C CYS A 320 -3.23 14.66 -34.09
N PHE A 321 -3.57 15.86 -33.61
CA PHE A 321 -4.11 16.92 -34.49
C PHE A 321 -3.05 17.41 -35.48
N SER A 322 -1.81 17.62 -35.03
CA SER A 322 -0.70 18.06 -35.87
C SER A 322 -0.39 17.05 -36.96
N SER A 323 -0.26 15.76 -36.62
CA SER A 323 -0.02 14.68 -37.57
C SER A 323 -1.18 14.51 -38.55
N TYR A 324 -2.44 14.61 -38.09
CA TYR A 324 -3.58 14.56 -39.01
C TYR A 324 -3.52 15.69 -40.06
N LEU A 325 -3.24 16.93 -39.64
CA LEU A 325 -3.10 18.06 -40.56
C LEU A 325 -1.95 17.89 -41.55
N HIS A 326 -0.82 17.37 -41.08
CA HIS A 326 0.38 17.15 -41.89
C HIS A 326 0.18 16.03 -42.92
N ASP A 327 -0.39 14.89 -42.49
CA ASP A 327 -0.48 13.68 -43.31
C ASP A 327 -1.76 13.63 -44.17
N PHE A 328 -2.74 14.51 -43.91
CA PHE A 328 -4.01 14.53 -44.63
C PHE A 328 -3.89 14.47 -46.17
N PRO A 329 -3.00 15.27 -46.82
CA PRO A 329 -2.86 15.23 -48.28
C PRO A 329 -2.41 13.86 -48.82
N HIS A 330 -1.77 13.03 -47.98
CA HIS A 330 -1.21 11.74 -48.35
C HIS A 330 -2.16 10.57 -48.08
N PHE A 331 -3.21 10.74 -47.27
CA PHE A 331 -4.15 9.66 -46.94
C PHE A 331 -4.91 9.10 -48.15
N ALA A 332 -5.06 9.89 -49.21
CA ALA A 332 -5.73 9.43 -50.43
C ALA A 332 -4.93 8.33 -51.16
N THR A 333 -3.61 8.29 -50.99
CA THR A 333 -2.70 7.40 -51.74
C THR A 333 -1.92 6.44 -50.86
N ASP A 334 -1.92 6.64 -49.53
CA ASP A 334 -1.23 5.76 -48.59
C ASP A 334 -2.06 4.50 -48.25
N PRO A 335 -1.58 3.28 -48.57
CA PRO A 335 -2.23 2.03 -48.17
C PRO A 335 -2.41 1.87 -46.65
N ALA A 336 -1.60 2.57 -45.84
CA ALA A 336 -1.67 2.55 -44.38
C ALA A 336 -2.60 3.62 -43.78
N ALA A 337 -3.25 4.46 -44.60
CA ALA A 337 -4.03 5.61 -44.14
C ALA A 337 -5.05 5.25 -43.05
N ASN A 338 -5.79 4.15 -43.19
CA ASN A 338 -6.79 3.73 -42.21
C ASN A 338 -6.19 3.33 -40.85
N VAL A 339 -5.00 2.73 -40.85
CA VAL A 339 -4.30 2.38 -39.60
C VAL A 339 -3.76 3.63 -38.92
N ILE A 340 -3.18 4.55 -39.69
CA ILE A 340 -2.69 5.84 -39.16
C ILE A 340 -3.86 6.64 -38.57
N LYS A 341 -4.97 6.79 -39.33
CA LYS A 341 -6.22 7.40 -38.84
C LYS A 341 -6.72 6.73 -37.56
N THR A 342 -6.66 5.41 -37.47
CA THR A 342 -7.06 4.68 -36.25
C THR A 342 -6.18 5.04 -35.06
N ALA A 343 -4.86 5.06 -35.23
CA ALA A 343 -3.93 5.45 -34.18
C ALA A 343 -4.13 6.92 -33.74
N LEU A 344 -4.35 7.84 -34.69
CA LEU A 344 -4.65 9.26 -34.41
C LEU A 344 -5.92 9.43 -33.56
N PHE A 345 -6.99 8.72 -33.93
CA PHE A 345 -8.25 8.80 -33.20
C PHE A 345 -8.13 8.22 -31.78
N LEU A 346 -7.51 7.04 -31.64
CA LEU A 346 -7.30 6.40 -30.34
C LEU A 346 -6.36 7.21 -29.45
N GLY A 347 -5.27 7.75 -30.00
CA GLY A 347 -4.35 8.65 -29.28
C GLY A 347 -5.06 9.90 -28.77
N THR A 348 -5.92 10.51 -29.59
CA THR A 348 -6.74 11.66 -29.20
C THR A 348 -7.71 11.31 -28.06
N TYR A 349 -8.39 10.17 -28.16
CA TYR A 349 -9.32 9.70 -27.13
C TYR A 349 -8.60 9.42 -25.80
N ILE A 350 -7.53 8.62 -25.83
CA ILE A 350 -6.76 8.27 -24.61
C ILE A 350 -6.14 9.54 -24.00
N GLY A 351 -5.60 10.43 -24.84
CA GLY A 351 -5.03 11.71 -24.41
C GLY A 351 -6.05 12.63 -23.73
N GLY A 352 -7.26 12.76 -24.27
CA GLY A 352 -8.32 13.59 -23.69
C GLY A 352 -8.83 13.08 -22.33
N VAL A 353 -9.03 11.76 -22.20
CA VAL A 353 -9.36 11.13 -20.90
C VAL A 353 -8.24 11.38 -19.89
N THR A 354 -6.99 11.17 -20.33
CA THR A 354 -5.81 11.31 -19.46
C THR A 354 -5.64 12.74 -18.99
N PHE A 355 -5.76 13.72 -19.90
CA PHE A 355 -5.62 15.15 -19.60
C PHE A 355 -6.56 15.58 -18.49
N THR A 356 -7.86 15.42 -18.71
CA THR A 356 -8.88 15.91 -17.78
C THR A 356 -9.02 15.07 -16.53
N GLY A 357 -8.92 13.74 -16.62
CA GLY A 357 -8.94 12.87 -15.45
C GLY A 357 -7.79 13.21 -14.49
N SER A 358 -6.62 13.48 -15.04
CA SER A 358 -5.43 13.88 -14.26
C SER A 358 -5.60 15.24 -13.58
N LEU A 359 -6.24 16.21 -14.24
CA LEU A 359 -6.55 17.51 -13.64
C LEU A 359 -7.54 17.39 -12.48
N ILE A 360 -8.56 16.53 -12.59
CA ILE A 360 -9.48 16.27 -11.48
C ILE A 360 -8.77 15.58 -10.33
N ALA A 361 -7.93 14.57 -10.60
CA ALA A 361 -7.13 13.89 -9.59
C ALA A 361 -6.21 14.88 -8.86
N PHE A 362 -5.52 15.75 -9.59
CA PHE A 362 -4.73 16.86 -9.03
C PHE A 362 -5.59 17.76 -8.13
N GLY A 363 -6.73 18.23 -8.63
CA GLY A 363 -7.63 19.12 -7.89
C GLY A 363 -8.12 18.52 -6.57
N LYS A 364 -8.47 17.23 -6.56
CA LYS A 364 -8.90 16.51 -5.34
C LYS A 364 -7.75 16.30 -4.36
N LEU A 365 -6.56 15.92 -4.85
CA LEU A 365 -5.40 15.69 -3.98
C LEU A 365 -4.86 16.97 -3.35
N GLN A 366 -4.89 18.07 -4.11
CA GLN A 366 -4.50 19.41 -3.67
C GLN A 366 -5.53 20.05 -2.72
N GLY A 367 -6.75 19.52 -2.66
CA GLY A 367 -7.84 20.10 -1.86
C GLY A 367 -8.51 21.32 -2.50
N ILE A 368 -8.28 21.56 -3.80
CA ILE A 368 -9.00 22.57 -4.59
C ILE A 368 -10.44 22.10 -4.86
N LEU A 369 -10.62 20.80 -5.05
CA LEU A 369 -11.91 20.13 -5.20
C LEU A 369 -12.21 19.28 -3.96
N ASP A 370 -13.49 19.07 -3.69
CA ASP A 370 -13.91 18.16 -2.62
C ASP A 370 -13.41 16.73 -2.91
N SER A 371 -12.85 16.11 -1.88
CA SER A 371 -12.39 14.73 -1.88
C SER A 371 -13.54 13.71 -1.96
N ALA A 372 -14.77 14.11 -1.65
CA ALA A 372 -15.94 13.24 -1.78
C ALA A 372 -16.19 12.79 -3.23
N SER A 373 -16.82 11.62 -3.38
CA SER A 373 -17.28 11.13 -4.68
C SER A 373 -18.53 11.89 -5.13
N LEU A 374 -18.48 12.57 -6.27
CA LEU A 374 -19.63 13.27 -6.84
C LEU A 374 -20.44 12.30 -7.72
N LEU A 375 -21.61 11.89 -7.24
CA LEU A 375 -22.45 10.90 -7.93
C LEU A 375 -23.58 11.58 -8.70
N LEU A 376 -23.39 11.76 -10.02
CA LEU A 376 -24.43 12.28 -10.90
C LEU A 376 -25.58 11.26 -11.08
N PRO A 377 -26.85 11.70 -11.09
CA PRO A 377 -27.97 10.85 -11.47
C PRO A 377 -27.76 10.25 -12.86
N GLY A 378 -27.88 8.93 -12.99
CA GLY A 378 -27.70 8.25 -14.29
C GLY A 378 -26.26 8.22 -14.83
N ARG A 379 -25.22 8.43 -13.99
CA ARG A 379 -23.79 8.46 -14.40
C ARG A 379 -23.35 7.33 -15.34
N HIS A 380 -23.86 6.11 -15.13
CA HIS A 380 -23.50 4.96 -15.97
C HIS A 380 -24.07 5.09 -17.38
N ALA A 381 -25.31 5.59 -17.51
CA ALA A 381 -25.90 5.90 -18.80
C ALA A 381 -25.16 7.04 -19.49
N LEU A 382 -24.78 8.10 -18.75
CA LEU A 382 -23.97 9.19 -19.29
C LEU A 382 -22.62 8.68 -19.83
N ASN A 383 -21.85 7.94 -19.03
CA ASN A 383 -20.54 7.43 -19.43
C ASN A 383 -20.65 6.43 -20.60
N THR A 384 -21.68 5.57 -20.60
CA THR A 384 -21.96 4.67 -21.72
C THR A 384 -22.32 5.46 -22.98
N GLY A 385 -23.13 6.50 -22.85
CA GLY A 385 -23.48 7.40 -23.96
C GLY A 385 -22.26 8.12 -24.54
N LEU A 386 -21.37 8.64 -23.68
CA LEU A 386 -20.11 9.26 -24.11
C LEU A 386 -19.21 8.27 -24.85
N LEU A 387 -19.09 7.03 -24.36
CA LEU A 387 -18.33 5.98 -25.02
C LEU A 387 -18.92 5.63 -26.40
N LEU A 388 -20.23 5.38 -26.47
CA LEU A 388 -20.91 5.06 -27.73
C LEU A 388 -20.84 6.21 -28.75
N ALA A 389 -20.92 7.47 -28.28
CA ALA A 389 -20.75 8.64 -29.12
C ALA A 389 -19.33 8.73 -29.70
N ASN A 390 -18.29 8.38 -28.92
CA ASN A 390 -16.92 8.28 -29.45
C ASN A 390 -16.78 7.15 -30.48
N VAL A 391 -17.39 5.99 -30.26
CA VAL A 391 -17.40 4.88 -31.24
C VAL A 391 -18.09 5.32 -32.54
N GLY A 392 -19.21 6.03 -32.44
CA GLY A 392 -19.90 6.61 -33.60
C GLY A 392 -19.06 7.65 -34.33
N ALA A 393 -18.39 8.55 -33.59
CA ALA A 393 -17.47 9.54 -34.16
C ALA A 393 -16.29 8.86 -34.87
N MET A 394 -15.77 7.75 -34.33
CA MET A 394 -14.73 6.95 -34.98
C MET A 394 -15.22 6.37 -36.30
N ALA A 395 -16.40 5.75 -36.31
CA ALA A 395 -16.98 5.16 -37.51
C ALA A 395 -17.14 6.22 -38.61
N TYR A 396 -17.69 7.39 -38.28
CA TYR A 396 -17.86 8.49 -39.24
C TYR A 396 -16.52 9.09 -39.70
N TYR A 397 -15.55 9.23 -38.78
CA TYR A 397 -14.19 9.67 -39.09
C TYR A 397 -13.47 8.72 -40.07
N MET A 398 -13.70 7.41 -39.98
CA MET A 398 -13.13 6.45 -40.92
C MET A 398 -13.78 6.53 -42.30
N MET A 399 -15.06 6.86 -42.38
CA MET A 399 -15.82 6.93 -43.64
C MET A 399 -15.60 8.23 -44.41
N THR A 400 -15.11 9.29 -43.77
CA THR A 400 -14.86 10.59 -44.42
C THR A 400 -13.43 10.74 -44.93
N ASN A 401 -13.32 11.40 -46.09
CA ASN A 401 -12.06 11.84 -46.71
C ASN A 401 -11.97 13.36 -46.79
N ASP A 402 -12.86 14.09 -46.10
CA ASP A 402 -12.84 15.54 -46.03
C ASP A 402 -12.07 16.03 -44.79
N LEU A 403 -11.19 17.01 -44.97
CA LEU A 403 -10.28 17.51 -43.94
C LEU A 403 -11.06 18.10 -42.76
N ILE A 404 -12.02 18.97 -43.05
CA ILE A 404 -12.78 19.69 -42.04
C ILE A 404 -13.64 18.72 -41.24
N THR A 405 -14.27 17.77 -41.91
CA THR A 405 -15.07 16.72 -41.26
C THR A 405 -14.19 15.85 -40.38
N GLY A 406 -13.03 15.41 -40.86
CA GLY A 406 -12.11 14.58 -40.09
C GLY A 406 -11.55 15.29 -38.85
N LEU A 407 -11.12 16.55 -39.01
CA LEU A 407 -10.73 17.41 -37.88
C LEU A 407 -11.87 17.63 -36.89
N SER A 408 -13.08 17.84 -37.38
CA SER A 408 -14.26 18.01 -36.54
C SER A 408 -14.53 16.77 -35.70
N MET A 409 -14.35 15.56 -36.28
CA MET A 409 -14.50 14.32 -35.51
C MET A 409 -13.39 14.15 -34.47
N LEU A 410 -12.13 14.49 -34.80
CA LEU A 410 -11.06 14.50 -33.79
C LEU A 410 -11.37 15.52 -32.67
N GLY A 411 -11.92 16.69 -33.00
CA GLY A 411 -12.39 17.71 -32.06
C GLY A 411 -13.51 17.22 -31.15
N ILE A 412 -14.49 16.52 -31.72
CA ILE A 412 -15.59 15.88 -30.98
C ILE A 412 -15.02 14.82 -30.04
N THR A 413 -14.15 13.94 -30.53
CA THR A 413 -13.51 12.90 -29.70
C THR A 413 -12.70 13.49 -28.56
N ALA A 414 -11.87 14.51 -28.83
CA ALA A 414 -11.12 15.21 -27.79
C ALA A 414 -12.05 15.80 -26.73
N SER A 415 -13.19 16.38 -27.14
CA SER A 415 -14.18 16.97 -26.24
C SER A 415 -14.92 15.90 -25.42
N LEU A 416 -15.45 14.86 -26.07
CA LEU A 416 -16.20 13.79 -25.42
C LEU A 416 -15.31 12.99 -24.47
N SER A 417 -14.10 12.64 -24.87
CA SER A 417 -13.13 11.95 -24.02
C SER A 417 -12.70 12.81 -22.83
N SER A 418 -12.54 14.13 -23.01
CA SER A 418 -12.29 15.07 -21.93
C SER A 418 -13.45 15.13 -20.93
N VAL A 419 -14.70 15.21 -21.40
CA VAL A 419 -15.87 15.13 -20.52
C VAL A 419 -15.93 13.78 -19.80
N MET A 420 -15.58 12.70 -20.49
CA MET A 420 -15.54 11.38 -19.89
C MET A 420 -14.45 11.25 -18.81
N GLY A 421 -13.27 11.83 -19.02
CA GLY A 421 -12.20 11.89 -18.01
C GLY A 421 -12.64 12.63 -16.75
N VAL A 422 -13.34 13.76 -16.90
CA VAL A 422 -13.95 14.49 -15.77
C VAL A 422 -14.99 13.63 -15.05
N THR A 423 -15.98 13.11 -15.78
CA THR A 423 -17.14 12.41 -15.20
C THR A 423 -16.76 11.10 -14.50
N LEU A 424 -15.82 10.33 -15.06
CA LEU A 424 -15.28 9.12 -14.43
C LEU A 424 -14.51 9.47 -13.16
N THR A 425 -13.59 10.44 -13.22
CA THR A 425 -12.71 10.75 -12.08
C THR A 425 -13.44 11.45 -10.94
N MET A 426 -14.42 12.30 -11.24
CA MET A 426 -15.24 12.98 -10.22
C MET A 426 -16.04 11.99 -9.36
N ALA A 427 -16.45 10.86 -9.93
CA ALA A 427 -17.20 9.81 -9.24
C ALA A 427 -16.33 8.98 -8.27
N ILE A 428 -15.02 9.16 -8.28
CA ILE A 428 -14.08 8.41 -7.44
C ILE A 428 -13.71 9.24 -6.21
N GLY A 429 -13.69 8.63 -5.03
CA GLY A 429 -13.38 9.28 -3.76
C GLY A 429 -11.89 9.52 -3.54
N GLY A 430 -11.56 10.45 -2.65
CA GLY A 430 -10.19 10.91 -2.38
C GLY A 430 -9.18 9.83 -2.01
N ALA A 431 -9.57 8.76 -1.30
CA ALA A 431 -8.62 7.70 -0.95
C ALA A 431 -8.50 6.58 -1.99
N ASP A 432 -9.38 6.56 -3.01
CA ASP A 432 -9.20 5.71 -4.19
C ASP A 432 -8.40 6.44 -5.30
N MET A 433 -8.09 7.73 -5.12
CA MET A 433 -7.26 8.52 -6.05
C MET A 433 -5.90 7.89 -6.40
N PRO A 434 -5.18 7.19 -5.50
CA PRO A 434 -3.92 6.53 -5.87
C PRO A 434 -4.11 5.52 -7.01
N VAL A 435 -5.23 4.77 -7.01
CA VAL A 435 -5.56 3.86 -8.12
C VAL A 435 -5.76 4.63 -9.41
N VAL A 436 -6.51 5.74 -9.37
CA VAL A 436 -6.74 6.60 -10.54
C VAL A 436 -5.42 7.12 -11.12
N ILE A 437 -4.49 7.56 -10.28
CA ILE A 437 -3.17 8.02 -10.73
C ILE A 437 -2.45 6.92 -11.53
N THR A 438 -2.46 5.69 -11.02
CA THR A 438 -1.80 4.55 -11.71
C THR A 438 -2.50 4.15 -13.01
N VAL A 439 -3.84 4.25 -13.07
CA VAL A 439 -4.61 3.98 -14.30
C VAL A 439 -4.31 5.03 -15.36
N LEU A 440 -4.29 6.31 -14.98
CA LEU A 440 -3.96 7.41 -15.90
C LEU A 440 -2.49 7.38 -16.34
N ASN A 441 -1.58 6.89 -15.48
CA ASN A 441 -0.21 6.56 -15.88
C ASN A 441 -0.16 5.43 -16.92
N SER A 442 -1.05 4.43 -16.81
CA SER A 442 -1.15 3.40 -17.86
C SER A 442 -1.61 4.01 -19.18
N TYR A 443 -2.62 4.89 -19.13
CA TYR A 443 -3.17 5.55 -20.31
C TYR A 443 -2.17 6.47 -21.01
N SER A 444 -1.34 7.20 -20.27
CA SER A 444 -0.25 7.98 -20.87
C SER A 444 0.71 7.10 -21.68
N GLY A 445 1.06 5.91 -21.17
CA GLY A 445 1.87 4.93 -21.91
C GLY A 445 1.19 4.40 -23.18
N TRP A 446 -0.10 4.11 -23.14
CA TRP A 446 -0.85 3.66 -24.33
C TRP A 446 -1.04 4.77 -25.36
N ALA A 447 -1.14 6.03 -24.93
CA ALA A 447 -1.12 7.18 -25.84
C ALA A 447 0.23 7.29 -26.58
N LEU A 448 1.35 7.10 -25.88
CA LEU A 448 2.68 7.00 -26.51
C LEU A 448 2.79 5.84 -27.50
N CYS A 449 2.13 4.70 -27.24
CA CYS A 449 2.06 3.61 -28.22
C CYS A 449 1.32 4.03 -29.48
N ALA A 450 0.20 4.75 -29.34
CA ALA A 450 -0.56 5.28 -30.47
C ALA A 450 0.28 6.27 -31.29
N GLU A 451 1.03 7.16 -30.64
CA GLU A 451 2.03 8.03 -31.29
C GLU A 451 3.11 7.23 -32.01
N GLY A 452 3.60 6.16 -31.38
CA GLY A 452 4.53 5.22 -32.00
C GLY A 452 3.98 4.65 -33.30
N PHE A 453 2.76 4.09 -33.27
CA PHE A 453 2.11 3.50 -34.45
C PHE A 453 1.84 4.51 -35.56
N MET A 454 1.40 5.74 -35.24
CA MET A 454 1.14 6.75 -36.28
C MET A 454 2.43 7.30 -36.89
N MET A 455 3.51 7.46 -36.10
CA MET A 455 4.78 8.02 -36.57
C MET A 455 5.77 6.95 -37.06
N ASN A 456 5.38 5.67 -37.08
CA ASN A 456 6.25 4.54 -37.37
C ASN A 456 7.54 4.52 -36.50
N ASN A 457 7.40 4.81 -35.20
CA ASN A 457 8.52 5.00 -34.28
C ASN A 457 8.60 3.90 -33.22
N ASN A 458 9.65 3.07 -33.32
CA ASN A 458 9.91 1.98 -32.38
C ASN A 458 10.20 2.47 -30.95
N LEU A 459 10.93 3.59 -30.77
CA LEU A 459 11.26 4.11 -29.44
C LEU A 459 9.99 4.46 -28.65
N LEU A 460 9.08 5.22 -29.27
CA LEU A 460 7.80 5.60 -28.64
C LEU A 460 6.96 4.37 -28.31
N THR A 461 6.96 3.37 -29.18
CA THR A 461 6.22 2.12 -28.97
C THR A 461 6.79 1.32 -27.81
N ILE A 462 8.12 1.18 -27.72
CA ILE A 462 8.79 0.43 -26.65
C ILE A 462 8.58 1.14 -25.30
N VAL A 463 8.85 2.45 -25.25
CA VAL A 463 8.69 3.26 -24.04
C VAL A 463 7.22 3.33 -23.61
N GLY A 464 6.31 3.50 -24.56
CA GLY A 464 4.86 3.51 -24.30
C GLY A 464 4.37 2.19 -23.70
N ALA A 465 4.76 1.05 -24.27
CA ALA A 465 4.35 -0.26 -23.77
C ALA A 465 4.90 -0.53 -22.35
N LEU A 466 6.11 -0.06 -22.09
CA LEU A 466 6.79 -0.15 -20.80
C LEU A 466 6.09 0.68 -19.71
N ILE A 467 5.71 1.93 -20.02
CA ILE A 467 4.95 2.80 -19.11
C ILE A 467 3.52 2.27 -18.92
N GLY A 468 2.87 1.85 -20.02
CA GLY A 468 1.50 1.34 -20.03
C GLY A 468 1.34 0.10 -19.17
N SER A 469 2.24 -0.88 -19.35
CA SER A 469 2.29 -2.10 -18.53
C SER A 469 2.60 -1.81 -17.07
N SER A 470 3.52 -0.87 -16.80
CA SER A 470 3.85 -0.42 -15.44
C SER A 470 2.61 0.12 -14.71
N GLY A 471 1.94 1.12 -15.29
CA GLY A 471 0.72 1.68 -14.70
C GLY A 471 -0.35 0.63 -14.42
N ALA A 472 -0.57 -0.30 -15.37
CA ALA A 472 -1.56 -1.37 -15.22
C ALA A 472 -1.24 -2.33 -14.07
N ILE A 473 0.03 -2.73 -13.91
CA ILE A 473 0.48 -3.61 -12.82
C ILE A 473 0.33 -2.90 -11.47
N LEU A 474 0.75 -1.64 -11.36
CA LEU A 474 0.57 -0.88 -10.12
C LEU A 474 -0.91 -0.72 -9.76
N SER A 475 -1.79 -0.43 -10.73
CA SER A 475 -3.24 -0.39 -10.51
C SER A 475 -3.77 -1.72 -9.98
N TYR A 476 -3.31 -2.84 -10.54
CA TYR A 476 -3.68 -4.18 -10.10
C TYR A 476 -3.22 -4.47 -8.67
N ILE A 477 -1.96 -4.18 -8.34
CA ILE A 477 -1.40 -4.37 -6.99
C ILE A 477 -2.20 -3.57 -5.96
N MET A 478 -2.50 -2.29 -6.26
CA MET A 478 -3.30 -1.43 -5.39
C MET A 478 -4.72 -1.98 -5.19
N CYS A 479 -5.39 -2.37 -6.28
CA CYS A 479 -6.73 -2.95 -6.23
C CYS A 479 -6.76 -4.24 -5.39
N LYS A 480 -5.79 -5.14 -5.60
CA LYS A 480 -5.65 -6.39 -4.85
C LYS A 480 -5.39 -6.13 -3.36
N ALA A 481 -4.53 -5.17 -3.02
CA ALA A 481 -4.24 -4.79 -1.64
C ALA A 481 -5.44 -4.16 -0.92
N MET A 482 -6.41 -3.61 -1.65
CA MET A 482 -7.69 -3.09 -1.11
C MET A 482 -8.83 -4.13 -1.16
N ASN A 483 -8.57 -5.33 -1.68
CA ASN A 483 -9.58 -6.34 -2.01
C ASN A 483 -10.72 -5.83 -2.92
N ARG A 484 -10.43 -4.88 -3.82
CA ARG A 484 -11.40 -4.32 -4.77
C ARG A 484 -11.00 -4.63 -6.20
N SER A 485 -11.98 -4.77 -7.10
CA SER A 485 -11.70 -4.91 -8.54
C SER A 485 -11.54 -3.54 -9.20
N LEU A 486 -10.72 -3.46 -10.25
CA LEU A 486 -10.51 -2.22 -10.99
C LEU A 486 -11.82 -1.61 -11.54
N PRO A 487 -12.77 -2.39 -12.12
CA PRO A 487 -14.07 -1.84 -12.52
C PRO A 487 -14.86 -1.25 -11.36
N ASN A 488 -14.81 -1.87 -10.17
CA ASN A 488 -15.52 -1.34 -8.99
C ASN A 488 -14.94 0.00 -8.54
N VAL A 489 -13.63 0.19 -8.64
CA VAL A 489 -12.98 1.46 -8.31
C VAL A 489 -13.32 2.54 -9.36
N ILE A 490 -13.14 2.26 -10.66
CA ILE A 490 -13.35 3.25 -11.73
C ILE A 490 -14.83 3.64 -11.89
N LEU A 491 -15.75 2.68 -11.74
CA LEU A 491 -17.19 2.94 -11.90
C LEU A 491 -17.85 3.50 -10.62
N GLY A 492 -17.07 3.75 -9.57
CA GLY A 492 -17.57 4.32 -8.31
C GLY A 492 -18.54 3.39 -7.57
N GLY A 493 -18.27 2.09 -7.56
CA GLY A 493 -19.06 1.08 -6.86
C GLY A 493 -18.88 1.16 -5.33
N TYR A 494 -19.96 0.93 -4.58
CA TYR A 494 -19.97 0.86 -3.12
C TYR A 494 -19.06 -0.28 -2.63
N GLY A 495 -17.96 0.07 -1.94
CA GLY A 495 -17.15 -0.85 -1.13
C GLY A 495 -16.62 -2.09 -1.85
N THR A 496 -16.02 -3.01 -1.10
CA THR A 496 -16.08 -4.41 -1.51
C THR A 496 -17.55 -4.84 -1.40
N SER A 497 -18.06 -5.63 -2.34
CA SER A 497 -19.34 -6.29 -2.12
C SER A 497 -19.19 -7.12 -0.85
N SER A 498 -19.86 -6.73 0.24
CA SER A 498 -19.76 -7.42 1.51
C SER A 498 -20.01 -8.91 1.25
N THR A 499 -19.07 -9.75 1.68
CA THR A 499 -19.15 -11.19 1.40
C THR A 499 -20.38 -11.82 2.06
N GLY A 500 -20.87 -11.20 3.15
CA GLY A 500 -22.19 -11.41 3.69
C GLY A 500 -23.11 -10.24 3.31
N GLY A 501 -24.26 -10.52 2.70
CA GLY A 501 -25.28 -9.52 2.36
C GLY A 501 -26.05 -8.94 3.56
N GLY A 502 -25.47 -8.97 4.76
CA GLY A 502 -26.08 -8.52 6.02
C GLY A 502 -25.57 -7.15 6.49
N LYS A 503 -26.06 -6.70 7.66
CA LYS A 503 -25.51 -5.51 8.33
C LYS A 503 -24.17 -5.84 8.99
N ALA A 504 -23.23 -4.90 8.95
CA ALA A 504 -21.97 -4.99 9.69
C ALA A 504 -22.23 -5.16 11.19
N LYS A 505 -21.34 -5.88 11.87
CA LYS A 505 -21.42 -6.07 13.33
C LYS A 505 -21.28 -4.72 14.04
N GLU A 506 -22.18 -4.45 14.98
CA GLU A 506 -22.03 -3.29 15.88
C GLU A 506 -20.85 -3.51 16.83
N VAL A 507 -19.96 -2.52 16.89
CA VAL A 507 -18.86 -2.52 17.84
C VAL A 507 -19.38 -2.01 19.19
N LYS A 508 -19.38 -2.87 20.21
CA LYS A 508 -19.80 -2.55 21.57
C LYS A 508 -18.62 -2.70 22.53
N GLY A 509 -18.34 -1.66 23.33
CA GLY A 509 -17.28 -1.68 24.32
C GLY A 509 -16.88 -0.28 24.78
N VAL A 510 -16.11 -0.22 25.86
CA VAL A 510 -15.42 1.00 26.30
C VAL A 510 -13.97 0.90 25.85
N HIS A 511 -13.41 1.98 25.32
CA HIS A 511 -12.00 2.00 24.93
C HIS A 511 -11.12 2.30 26.14
N THR A 512 -9.93 1.72 26.18
CA THR A 512 -8.89 2.07 27.16
C THR A 512 -8.12 3.28 26.63
N GLU A 513 -7.85 4.28 27.45
CA GLU A 513 -7.04 5.45 27.06
C GLU A 513 -5.75 5.50 27.89
N PHE A 514 -4.62 5.73 27.20
CA PHE A 514 -3.32 5.99 27.79
C PHE A 514 -2.99 7.48 27.72
N ASN A 515 -2.33 7.98 28.76
CA ASN A 515 -1.60 9.23 28.67
C ASN A 515 -0.18 9.02 28.11
N VAL A 516 0.55 10.11 27.89
CA VAL A 516 1.92 10.07 27.33
C VAL A 516 2.89 9.30 28.24
N ASP A 517 2.77 9.41 29.57
CA ASP A 517 3.67 8.71 30.50
C ASP A 517 3.54 7.20 30.40
N GLN A 518 2.30 6.70 30.40
CA GLN A 518 2.01 5.27 30.26
C GLN A 518 2.49 4.71 28.91
N ALA A 519 2.34 5.49 27.84
CA ALA A 519 2.86 5.12 26.53
C ALA A 519 4.39 5.06 26.51
N VAL A 520 5.08 5.99 27.19
CA VAL A 520 6.55 5.98 27.32
C VAL A 520 7.03 4.79 28.14
N GLU A 521 6.36 4.48 29.25
CA GLU A 521 6.68 3.31 30.08
C GLU A 521 6.55 2.01 29.27
N ALA A 522 5.46 1.85 28.51
CA ALA A 522 5.27 0.70 27.64
C ALA A 522 6.36 0.61 26.56
N LEU A 523 6.71 1.71 25.90
CA LEU A 523 7.72 1.73 24.83
C LEU A 523 9.14 1.48 25.35
N THR A 524 9.49 2.02 26.51
CA THR A 524 10.83 1.89 27.10
C THR A 524 11.05 0.56 27.82
N GLY A 525 9.98 -0.06 28.31
CA GLY A 525 10.00 -1.41 28.91
C GLY A 525 9.94 -2.56 27.88
N ALA A 526 9.67 -2.27 26.61
CA ALA A 526 9.57 -3.26 25.54
C ALA A 526 10.95 -3.69 25.00
N LYS A 527 11.04 -4.92 24.48
CA LYS A 527 12.22 -5.39 23.72
C LYS A 527 11.98 -5.35 22.22
N ASN A 528 10.76 -5.65 21.78
CA ASN A 528 10.37 -5.64 20.37
C ASN A 528 9.21 -4.68 20.16
N VAL A 529 9.44 -3.64 19.35
CA VAL A 529 8.44 -2.64 19.00
C VAL A 529 8.23 -2.63 17.49
N ILE A 530 6.97 -2.67 17.07
CA ILE A 530 6.61 -2.45 15.66
C ILE A 530 5.83 -1.14 15.56
N ILE A 531 6.23 -0.26 14.65
CA ILE A 531 5.51 0.96 14.33
C ILE A 531 4.74 0.74 13.02
N THR A 532 3.42 0.93 13.04
CA THR A 532 2.58 0.83 11.84
C THR A 532 2.04 2.22 11.48
N PRO A 533 2.73 2.96 10.59
CA PRO A 533 2.35 4.31 10.21
C PRO A 533 1.22 4.30 9.18
N GLY A 534 0.36 5.32 9.26
CA GLY A 534 -0.64 5.63 8.24
C GLY A 534 -0.52 7.05 7.72
N TYR A 535 -1.44 7.47 6.85
CA TYR A 535 -1.43 8.82 6.27
C TYR A 535 -1.49 9.94 7.31
N GLY A 536 -2.06 9.68 8.49
CA GLY A 536 -2.09 10.66 9.59
C GLY A 536 -0.71 11.09 10.08
N LEU A 537 0.29 10.19 10.03
CA LEU A 537 1.69 10.52 10.33
C LEU A 537 2.26 11.51 9.31
N CYS A 538 2.00 11.26 8.02
CA CYS A 538 2.45 12.11 6.92
C CYS A 538 1.80 13.50 6.97
N ALA A 539 0.48 13.53 7.13
CA ALA A 539 -0.29 14.77 7.13
C ALA A 539 0.11 15.70 8.28
N ALA A 540 0.51 15.14 9.42
CA ALA A 540 1.00 15.90 10.57
C ALA A 540 2.51 16.23 10.50
N ARG A 541 3.25 15.72 9.49
CA ARG A 541 4.72 15.79 9.42
C ARG A 541 5.42 15.20 10.65
N ALA A 542 4.91 14.10 11.18
CA ALA A 542 5.40 13.46 12.41
C ALA A 542 6.54 12.44 12.16
N GLN A 543 6.98 12.24 10.92
CA GLN A 543 8.06 11.30 10.57
C GLN A 543 9.39 11.61 11.25
N TYR A 544 9.77 12.89 11.38
CA TYR A 544 11.05 13.30 11.98
C TYR A 544 11.19 12.93 13.47
N PRO A 545 10.23 13.29 14.35
CA PRO A 545 10.33 12.88 15.76
C PRO A 545 10.26 11.36 15.93
N VAL A 546 9.50 10.66 15.06
CA VAL A 546 9.46 9.19 15.08
C VAL A 546 10.82 8.59 14.71
N ALA A 547 11.50 9.10 13.68
CA ALA A 547 12.83 8.64 13.30
C ALA A 547 13.85 8.85 14.42
N GLU A 548 13.80 9.98 15.11
CA GLU A 548 14.67 10.25 16.26
C GLU A 548 14.34 9.33 17.45
N MET A 549 13.06 9.09 17.71
CA MET A 549 12.60 8.15 18.75
C MET A 549 13.10 6.73 18.48
N VAL A 550 12.97 6.25 17.24
CA VAL A 550 13.50 4.94 16.80
C VAL A 550 15.00 4.85 17.03
N LYS A 551 15.76 5.91 16.71
CA LYS A 551 17.21 5.97 16.92
C LYS A 551 17.57 5.86 18.41
N ILE A 552 16.84 6.53 19.29
CA ILE A 552 17.10 6.50 20.74
C ILE A 552 16.74 5.13 21.33
N LEU A 553 15.57 4.57 20.97
CA LEU A 553 15.14 3.25 21.41
C LEU A 553 16.13 2.16 20.93
N GLY A 554 16.55 2.20 19.66
CA GLY A 554 17.54 1.29 19.10
C GLY A 554 18.90 1.36 19.79
N LYS A 555 19.37 2.56 20.15
CA LYS A 555 20.61 2.74 20.94
C LYS A 555 20.53 2.11 22.32
N ASN A 556 19.33 2.00 22.89
CA ASN A 556 19.07 1.40 24.20
C ASN A 556 18.66 -0.09 24.10
N GLY A 557 18.92 -0.74 22.96
CA GLY A 557 18.73 -2.18 22.79
C GLY A 557 17.31 -2.63 22.47
N VAL A 558 16.38 -1.70 22.19
CA VAL A 558 15.02 -2.02 21.73
C VAL A 558 15.06 -2.30 20.23
N ASN A 559 14.54 -3.46 19.81
CA ASN A 559 14.39 -3.82 18.42
C ASN A 559 13.14 -3.13 17.83
N VAL A 560 13.34 -2.01 17.14
CA VAL A 560 12.27 -1.20 16.54
C VAL A 560 12.23 -1.40 15.03
N ARG A 561 11.06 -1.80 14.51
CA ARG A 561 10.83 -2.03 13.07
C ARG A 561 9.54 -1.33 12.62
N PHE A 562 9.44 -1.03 11.33
CA PHE A 562 8.23 -0.47 10.72
C PHE A 562 7.51 -1.54 9.91
N GLY A 563 6.18 -1.59 10.04
CA GLY A 563 5.30 -2.40 9.21
C GLY A 563 4.48 -1.51 8.28
N ILE A 564 4.75 -1.59 6.98
CA ILE A 564 4.09 -0.76 5.95
C ILE A 564 2.99 -1.57 5.27
N HIS A 565 1.80 -0.99 5.25
CA HIS A 565 0.70 -1.54 4.46
C HIS A 565 0.79 -1.04 3.01
N PRO A 566 0.60 -1.88 1.97
CA PRO A 566 0.83 -1.49 0.57
C PRO A 566 0.00 -0.28 0.08
N VAL A 567 -1.19 -0.08 0.65
CA VAL A 567 -2.08 1.07 0.34
C VAL A 567 -2.03 2.21 1.36
N ALA A 568 -1.11 2.18 2.33
CA ALA A 568 -1.01 3.26 3.30
C ALA A 568 -0.35 4.51 2.67
N GLY A 569 -1.09 5.62 2.68
CA GLY A 569 -0.69 6.88 2.07
C GLY A 569 -1.66 7.35 0.98
N ARG A 570 -1.22 8.29 0.14
CA ARG A 570 -1.93 8.81 -1.04
C ARG A 570 -1.24 8.46 -2.36
N MET A 571 -0.19 7.65 -2.32
CA MET A 571 0.51 7.10 -3.49
C MET A 571 1.23 5.81 -3.07
N PRO A 572 1.30 4.78 -3.94
CA PRO A 572 2.01 3.54 -3.63
C PRO A 572 3.48 3.78 -3.28
N GLY A 573 3.90 3.38 -2.08
CA GLY A 573 5.27 3.56 -1.57
C GLY A 573 5.56 4.94 -0.94
N GLN A 574 4.55 5.81 -0.79
CA GLN A 574 4.75 7.18 -0.26
C GLN A 574 5.36 7.16 1.16
N LEU A 575 4.90 6.25 2.01
CA LEU A 575 5.39 6.15 3.39
C LEU A 575 6.87 5.76 3.45
N ASN A 576 7.32 4.84 2.58
CA ASN A 576 8.72 4.43 2.52
C ASN A 576 9.62 5.64 2.21
N VAL A 577 9.22 6.49 1.25
CA VAL A 577 9.98 7.70 0.90
C VAL A 577 10.00 8.72 2.03
N LEU A 578 8.87 8.94 2.71
CA LEU A 578 8.81 9.90 3.82
C LEU A 578 9.63 9.45 5.04
N LEU A 579 9.64 8.14 5.33
CA LEU A 579 10.49 7.59 6.38
C LEU A 579 11.97 7.69 6.01
N ALA A 580 12.32 7.43 4.75
CA ALA A 580 13.67 7.61 4.25
C ALA A 580 14.15 9.07 4.32
N GLU A 581 13.27 10.03 3.96
CA GLU A 581 13.52 11.46 4.11
C GLU A 581 13.77 11.85 5.58
N ALA A 582 13.04 11.23 6.52
CA ALA A 582 13.27 11.40 7.95
C ALA A 582 14.56 10.73 8.46
N GLY A 583 15.26 9.98 7.61
CA GLY A 583 16.51 9.30 7.96
C GLY A 583 16.32 7.93 8.61
N VAL A 584 15.15 7.29 8.43
CA VAL A 584 14.91 5.91 8.87
C VAL A 584 15.65 4.94 7.92
N PRO A 585 16.50 4.05 8.45
CA PRO A 585 17.15 3.01 7.64
C PRO A 585 16.13 2.06 7.00
N TYR A 586 16.35 1.69 5.73
CA TYR A 586 15.39 0.85 4.98
C TYR A 586 15.32 -0.60 5.47
N ASP A 587 16.38 -1.11 6.09
CA ASP A 587 16.47 -2.48 6.62
C ASP A 587 15.49 -2.74 7.77
N ILE A 588 15.07 -1.69 8.46
CA ILE A 588 14.05 -1.77 9.51
C ILE A 588 12.65 -1.40 9.01
N VAL A 589 12.47 -1.15 7.71
CA VAL A 589 11.18 -0.86 7.08
C VAL A 589 10.73 -2.07 6.28
N LEU A 590 9.75 -2.80 6.80
CA LEU A 590 9.27 -4.06 6.24
C LEU A 590 7.87 -3.90 5.65
N GLU A 591 7.63 -4.62 4.56
CA GLU A 591 6.31 -4.70 3.94
C GLU A 591 5.39 -5.62 4.75
N MET A 592 4.08 -5.45 4.57
CA MET A 592 3.05 -6.20 5.32
C MET A 592 3.25 -7.72 5.27
N ASP A 593 3.58 -8.27 4.11
CA ASP A 593 3.76 -9.72 3.93
C ASP A 593 5.01 -10.25 4.68
N GLU A 594 6.00 -9.39 4.90
CA GLU A 594 7.26 -9.73 5.58
C GLU A 594 7.09 -9.67 7.11
N ILE A 595 6.31 -8.70 7.61
CA ILE A 595 6.22 -8.41 9.05
C ILE A 595 5.01 -9.07 9.74
N ASN A 596 3.98 -9.48 9.00
CA ASN A 596 2.72 -9.96 9.59
C ASN A 596 2.89 -11.20 10.48
N ALA A 597 3.89 -12.04 10.23
CA ALA A 597 4.19 -13.23 11.03
C ALA A 597 4.82 -12.90 12.39
N ASP A 598 5.30 -11.67 12.59
CA ASP A 598 6.07 -11.28 13.77
C ASP A 598 5.23 -10.57 14.85
N PHE A 599 3.98 -10.20 14.54
CA PHE A 599 3.10 -9.51 15.50
C PHE A 599 2.86 -10.33 16.78
N ASP A 600 2.72 -11.66 16.66
CA ASP A 600 2.54 -12.58 17.81
C ASP A 600 3.75 -12.60 18.77
N ARG A 601 4.92 -12.08 18.35
CA ARG A 601 6.17 -12.02 19.14
C ARG A 601 6.59 -10.59 19.47
N THR A 602 5.68 -9.63 19.30
CA THR A 602 5.95 -8.21 19.49
C THR A 602 5.36 -7.73 20.81
N ASP A 603 6.15 -7.00 21.59
CA ASP A 603 5.73 -6.52 22.91
C ASP A 603 4.77 -5.33 22.78
N VAL A 604 5.13 -4.35 21.95
CA VAL A 604 4.32 -3.14 21.73
C VAL A 604 4.21 -2.84 20.25
N VAL A 605 2.98 -2.61 19.78
CA VAL A 605 2.72 -2.05 18.46
C VAL A 605 2.25 -0.61 18.61
N LEU A 606 2.95 0.33 17.98
CA LEU A 606 2.57 1.74 17.93
C LEU A 606 1.93 2.05 16.58
N VAL A 607 0.60 2.19 16.56
CA VAL A 607 -0.18 2.56 15.38
C VAL A 607 -0.29 4.08 15.30
N ILE A 608 0.26 4.70 14.26
CA ILE A 608 0.30 6.16 14.13
C ILE A 608 -0.54 6.60 12.92
N GLY A 609 -1.74 7.11 13.16
CA GLY A 609 -2.56 7.70 12.09
C GLY A 609 -3.01 6.70 11.01
N ALA A 610 -3.08 5.41 11.34
CA ALA A 610 -3.67 4.36 10.54
C ALA A 610 -5.00 3.90 11.16
N ASN A 611 -5.95 3.48 10.32
CA ASN A 611 -7.23 2.93 10.78
C ASN A 611 -7.62 1.68 9.98
N ASP A 612 -7.96 1.84 8.71
CA ASP A 612 -8.50 0.74 7.90
C ASP A 612 -7.45 -0.37 7.68
N THR A 613 -6.17 -0.01 7.55
CA THR A 613 -5.05 -0.94 7.34
C THR A 613 -4.69 -1.80 8.56
N VAL A 614 -5.32 -1.54 9.71
CA VAL A 614 -5.14 -2.30 10.95
C VAL A 614 -6.48 -2.83 11.49
N ASN A 615 -7.56 -2.73 10.71
CA ASN A 615 -8.92 -3.03 11.17
C ASN A 615 -9.22 -4.54 11.10
N SER A 616 -9.48 -5.17 12.25
CA SER A 616 -9.77 -6.61 12.33
C SER A 616 -11.10 -7.02 11.69
N ALA A 617 -12.03 -6.08 11.47
CA ALA A 617 -13.29 -6.34 10.78
C ALA A 617 -13.08 -6.86 9.34
N ALA A 618 -11.91 -6.61 8.74
CA ALA A 618 -11.56 -7.19 7.45
C ALA A 618 -11.46 -8.73 7.49
N GLU A 619 -11.08 -9.33 8.63
CA GLU A 619 -10.99 -10.78 8.81
C GLU A 619 -12.18 -11.36 9.59
N ASP A 620 -12.70 -10.63 10.58
CA ASP A 620 -13.68 -11.15 11.56
C ASP A 620 -15.17 -10.89 11.20
N ASP A 621 -15.44 -9.98 10.26
CA ASP A 621 -16.79 -9.62 9.84
C ASP A 621 -16.99 -9.72 8.32
N PRO A 622 -17.65 -10.79 7.83
CA PRO A 622 -17.92 -10.94 6.40
C PRO A 622 -18.88 -9.87 5.85
N ASN A 623 -19.63 -9.16 6.71
CA ASN A 623 -20.52 -8.08 6.32
C ASN A 623 -19.83 -6.70 6.30
N SER A 624 -18.57 -6.61 6.73
CA SER A 624 -17.79 -5.38 6.68
C SER A 624 -17.53 -4.95 5.24
N ILE A 625 -17.49 -3.65 4.98
CA ILE A 625 -17.20 -3.11 3.63
C ILE A 625 -15.74 -3.31 3.20
N ILE A 626 -14.88 -3.69 4.14
CA ILE A 626 -13.47 -4.04 3.93
C ILE A 626 -13.23 -5.54 4.15
N ALA A 627 -14.27 -6.37 4.18
CA ALA A 627 -14.14 -7.82 4.33
C ALA A 627 -13.19 -8.39 3.27
N GLY A 628 -12.23 -9.21 3.70
CA GLY A 628 -11.20 -9.81 2.86
C GLY A 628 -10.03 -8.91 2.47
N MET A 629 -10.02 -7.64 2.89
CA MET A 629 -8.84 -6.78 2.77
C MET A 629 -7.68 -7.35 3.62
N PRO A 630 -6.50 -7.62 3.03
CA PRO A 630 -5.31 -7.91 3.83
C PRO A 630 -5.03 -6.71 4.74
N VAL A 631 -4.73 -6.95 6.01
CA VAL A 631 -4.44 -5.89 6.99
C VAL A 631 -3.23 -6.27 7.85
N LEU A 632 -2.61 -5.28 8.49
CA LEU A 632 -1.59 -5.51 9.51
C LEU A 632 -2.28 -6.02 10.79
N ARG A 633 -1.94 -7.24 11.21
CA ARG A 633 -2.61 -7.93 12.33
C ARG A 633 -2.09 -7.46 13.69
N VAL A 634 -2.17 -6.15 13.94
CA VAL A 634 -1.60 -5.51 15.12
C VAL A 634 -2.19 -6.03 16.43
N TRP A 635 -3.45 -6.46 16.43
CA TRP A 635 -4.15 -6.97 17.62
C TRP A 635 -3.56 -8.26 18.18
N LYS A 636 -2.66 -8.92 17.44
CA LYS A 636 -1.93 -10.11 17.88
C LYS A 636 -0.75 -9.83 18.81
N SER A 637 -0.31 -8.58 18.92
CA SER A 637 0.77 -8.22 19.84
C SER A 637 0.31 -8.18 21.30
N ASN A 638 1.28 -8.14 22.22
CA ASN A 638 0.99 -8.09 23.66
C ASN A 638 0.27 -6.79 24.05
N GLN A 639 0.72 -5.65 23.54
CA GLN A 639 0.08 -4.34 23.72
C GLN A 639 0.03 -3.58 22.38
N VAL A 640 -1.07 -2.87 22.14
CA VAL A 640 -1.25 -1.94 21.01
C VAL A 640 -1.50 -0.54 21.55
N ILE A 641 -0.82 0.45 21.00
CA ILE A 641 -1.05 1.87 21.28
C ILE A 641 -1.50 2.53 19.98
N VAL A 642 -2.74 3.04 19.94
CA VAL A 642 -3.30 3.69 18.76
C VAL A 642 -3.34 5.20 18.93
N MET A 643 -2.57 5.90 18.12
CA MET A 643 -2.51 7.36 18.11
C MET A 643 -3.42 7.93 17.00
N LYS A 644 -4.43 8.71 17.43
CA LYS A 644 -5.37 9.41 16.53
C LYS A 644 -5.98 10.64 17.21
N ARG A 645 -6.56 11.55 16.42
CA ARG A 645 -7.13 12.81 16.93
C ARG A 645 -8.38 12.62 17.80
N THR A 646 -9.30 11.76 17.35
CA THR A 646 -10.59 11.49 18.00
C THR A 646 -11.01 10.05 17.74
N MET A 647 -12.07 9.56 18.39
CA MET A 647 -12.65 8.23 18.12
C MET A 647 -13.40 8.12 16.78
N GLY A 648 -13.32 9.12 15.90
CA GLY A 648 -13.99 9.10 14.59
C GLY A 648 -13.51 7.99 13.64
N VAL A 649 -14.30 7.77 12.59
CA VAL A 649 -14.08 6.73 11.60
C VAL A 649 -12.91 7.01 10.64
N GLY A 650 -12.44 5.95 9.97
CA GLY A 650 -11.40 5.97 8.94
C GLY A 650 -11.95 6.35 7.56
N TYR A 651 -11.23 5.97 6.51
CA TYR A 651 -11.67 6.25 5.14
C TYR A 651 -12.88 5.41 4.75
N ALA A 652 -12.86 4.13 5.12
CA ALA A 652 -13.99 3.22 4.94
C ALA A 652 -15.26 3.67 5.70
N ALA A 653 -15.18 4.68 6.56
CA ALA A 653 -16.30 5.10 7.41
C ALA A 653 -16.87 3.95 8.27
N VAL A 654 -16.03 2.98 8.64
CA VAL A 654 -16.36 1.85 9.51
C VAL A 654 -15.62 1.99 10.83
N ASP A 655 -16.29 1.62 11.92
CA ASP A 655 -15.68 1.54 13.25
C ASP A 655 -14.65 0.42 13.30
N ASN A 656 -13.59 0.63 14.10
CA ASN A 656 -12.53 -0.35 14.21
C ASN A 656 -12.66 -1.13 15.52
N PRO A 657 -12.96 -2.45 15.46
CA PRO A 657 -13.12 -3.27 16.67
C PRO A 657 -11.88 -3.25 17.56
N ILE A 658 -10.68 -3.11 16.99
CA ILE A 658 -9.44 -3.18 17.78
C ILE A 658 -9.36 -2.08 18.84
N PHE A 659 -10.02 -0.93 18.64
CA PHE A 659 -9.99 0.19 19.60
C PHE A 659 -10.64 -0.17 20.95
N TYR A 660 -11.40 -1.26 20.98
CA TYR A 660 -12.13 -1.75 22.14
C TYR A 660 -11.55 -3.06 22.67
N ASN A 661 -10.44 -3.54 22.10
CA ASN A 661 -9.77 -4.74 22.58
C ASN A 661 -9.06 -4.46 23.92
N PRO A 662 -8.99 -5.44 24.83
CA PRO A 662 -8.39 -5.26 26.14
C PRO A 662 -6.88 -4.98 26.09
N ASN A 663 -6.18 -5.44 25.05
CA ASN A 663 -4.75 -5.18 24.82
C ASN A 663 -4.48 -3.89 24.02
N THR A 664 -5.50 -3.08 23.74
CA THR A 664 -5.36 -1.84 22.96
C THR A 664 -5.65 -0.62 23.82
N ALA A 665 -4.73 0.34 23.77
CA ALA A 665 -4.89 1.63 24.41
C ALA A 665 -4.88 2.76 23.38
N MET A 666 -5.82 3.69 23.52
CA MET A 666 -5.91 4.89 22.69
C MET A 666 -5.01 5.97 23.27
N LEU A 667 -4.22 6.63 22.41
CA LEU A 667 -3.45 7.82 22.74
C LEU A 667 -3.98 8.99 21.90
N LEU A 668 -4.95 9.71 22.46
CA LEU A 668 -5.69 10.73 21.71
C LEU A 668 -4.90 12.04 21.60
N GLY A 669 -4.81 12.57 20.38
CA GLY A 669 -4.13 13.83 20.10
C GLY A 669 -3.72 14.00 18.65
N ASP A 670 -3.21 15.20 18.34
CA ASP A 670 -2.51 15.43 17.08
C ASP A 670 -1.22 14.60 17.02
N ALA A 671 -0.96 13.95 15.88
CA ALA A 671 0.13 13.00 15.77
C ALA A 671 1.51 13.65 15.97
N LYS A 672 1.72 14.88 15.47
CA LYS A 672 2.99 15.61 15.66
C LYS A 672 3.20 15.91 17.14
N LYS A 673 2.20 16.50 17.78
CA LYS A 673 2.28 16.87 19.21
C LYS A 673 2.55 15.65 20.09
N MET A 674 1.85 14.55 19.85
CA MET A 674 2.05 13.32 20.63
C MET A 674 3.41 12.69 20.37
N CYS A 675 3.88 12.62 19.11
CA CYS A 675 5.22 12.11 18.81
C CYS A 675 6.33 12.97 19.41
N ASP A 676 6.21 14.30 19.38
CA ASP A 676 7.18 15.22 20.01
C ASP A 676 7.19 15.04 21.55
N ALA A 677 6.01 14.83 22.17
CA ALA A 677 5.89 14.59 23.60
C ALA A 677 6.50 13.24 24.01
N LEU A 678 6.22 12.17 23.26
CA LEU A 678 6.83 10.85 23.45
C LEU A 678 8.36 10.94 23.34
N LEU A 679 8.86 11.56 22.27
CA LEU A 679 10.29 11.75 22.05
C LEU A 679 10.96 12.47 23.22
N THR A 680 10.35 13.57 23.69
CA THR A 680 10.89 14.36 24.80
C THR A 680 11.00 13.54 26.09
N LYS A 681 9.96 12.78 26.43
CA LYS A 681 9.96 11.94 27.64
C LYS A 681 10.87 10.71 27.52
N ILE A 682 10.97 10.12 26.33
CA ILE A 682 11.91 9.02 26.07
C ILE A 682 13.36 9.51 26.24
N LYS A 683 13.69 10.71 25.74
CA LYS A 683 15.00 11.34 25.99
C LYS A 683 15.26 11.50 27.49
N GLN A 684 14.31 12.08 28.23
CA GLN A 684 14.45 12.26 29.67
C GLN A 684 14.67 10.93 30.41
N THR A 685 13.92 9.89 30.05
CA THR A 685 14.01 8.57 30.68
C THR A 685 15.40 7.94 30.50
N TYR A 686 15.95 7.97 29.29
CA TYR A 686 17.27 7.38 29.01
C TYR A 686 18.46 8.30 29.37
N GLU A 687 18.29 9.62 29.37
CA GLU A 687 19.33 10.57 29.80
C GLU A 687 19.48 10.62 31.33
N GLN A 688 18.39 10.50 32.09
CA GLN A 688 18.44 10.48 33.56
C GLN A 688 18.95 9.14 34.13
N GLY A 689 18.69 8.02 33.45
CA GLY A 689 19.19 6.69 33.86
C GLY A 689 20.72 6.53 33.82
N GLY A 690 21.44 7.42 33.12
CA GLY A 690 22.91 7.41 33.06
C GLY A 690 23.61 8.03 34.28
N ALA A 691 22.89 8.72 35.16
CA ALA A 691 23.48 9.45 36.29
C ALA A 691 23.46 8.67 37.63
N GLU A 692 22.66 7.61 37.77
CA GLU A 692 22.43 6.96 39.07
C GLU A 692 23.19 5.64 39.33
N THR A 693 23.97 5.11 38.39
CA THR A 693 24.65 3.80 38.57
C THR A 693 26.10 3.84 39.08
N THR A 694 26.55 4.92 39.73
CA THR A 694 27.87 4.94 40.39
C THR A 694 27.85 5.60 41.76
N THR A 695 27.12 5.03 42.72
CA THR A 695 27.50 5.13 44.14
C THR A 695 26.98 3.91 44.92
N VAL A 696 27.76 2.81 44.92
CA VAL A 696 27.67 1.83 46.01
C VAL A 696 28.37 2.45 47.22
N PRO A 697 27.70 2.66 48.36
CA PRO A 697 28.37 3.16 49.55
C PRO A 697 29.32 2.07 50.07
N LYS A 698 30.62 2.36 50.09
CA LYS A 698 31.59 1.53 50.83
C LYS A 698 31.17 1.53 52.31
N ALA A 699 30.69 0.38 52.79
CA ALA A 699 30.56 0.13 54.21
C ALA A 699 31.94 0.29 54.85
N ALA A 700 32.04 1.22 55.79
CA ALA A 700 33.21 1.40 56.64
C ALA A 700 33.31 0.20 57.59
N VAL A 701 34.32 -0.64 57.36
CA VAL A 701 34.80 -1.59 58.37
C VAL A 701 35.99 -0.92 59.04
N GLY A 702 35.82 -0.57 60.32
CA GLY A 702 36.86 -0.06 61.19
C GLY A 702 36.58 -0.46 62.64
N ALA A 703 37.63 -1.02 63.26
CA ALA A 703 37.74 -1.65 64.58
C ALA A 703 37.38 -3.13 64.65
#